data_AF-A0A3A8J9H7-F1
#
_entry.id   AF-A0A3A8J9H7-F1
#
_cell.length_a   1.000
_cell.length_b   1.000
_cell.length_c   1.000
_cell.angle_alpha   90.00
_cell.angle_beta   90.00
_cell.angle_gamma   90.00
#
_symmetry.space_group_name_H-M   'P 1'
#
loop_
_entity.id
_entity.type
_entity.pdbx_description
1 polymer ?
#
loop_
_entity_poly.entity_id
_entity_poly.type
_entity_poly.pdbx_seq_one_letter_code
_entity_poly.pdbx_strand_id
1 'polypeptide(L)'
;MSRERKGLSVWRFMPSWLPGILLAVSGCSKEPMPVEAPGAQTARVEEGGSASRLRELPTVDSSPVVSLFAQKLKQPTRLGETTAVHVKLPAPANEALADSLVRVVGDPKAPVVLFRSDTLAEMGAIPRSPGPGFFTLFSQLPDSELTRRLGSEAQLAKGEFGETTRERLLFNGRHPAARFTGLAVDTRGFRDGDMVPLAQCQEVPVSTQAGWEKTLLVRDPAVVLDPERTWDPCTGAGTKGGVWTFAHLIRQMAQGSATTPEVFVTQWLSRWLNDFTLNGDTVPARRAMYAEVIAPWAAASGAQSSLFLNASTGRWEVRLDKPLDLGIAPFRLLAIVNRIDLGNNTGGGYGRQANPGELRFVFGLTRPSPWGRGGTEATCNLKPFTAIFEYGVPGRGCQKVVGWARQWAQLGTHASFDALYRARLAAMTESVVLHGKDTDKGNWNALNQLRTNEAVLGPKQGRPWELREFRLADEDTSSGNDLPTYGGLRVHTLAQTPDDAAHDSQTDADVDLFVRTQVKSGVDQPVLLPTRCAAEFTVPHRFRGRPMRGANSLVAPPTHWAARGAPVSDATEVCARKEFSLNTCNGCHFQDTGTNDFSGVNNTAFTHISPTSGIPARLSKFLTGGGPGFMYSVPDAQFGASVASWSFADLQRRHEQLYELATCSSCGRFLGVDEGFLVRMEALAGAVPLDVSPGAEPPPFKVGAIHDVAMVTRLLELRPGFKQESWDAPLSFLKPPQVFVH
;
A
#
# COMPACT_ATOMS: atom_id res chain seq x y z
N MET A 1 -32.71 64.45 -12.33
CA MET A 1 -32.08 65.77 -12.53
C MET A 1 -30.59 65.61 -12.24
N SER A 2 -29.62 66.16 -12.96
CA SER A 2 -29.49 66.58 -14.37
C SER A 2 -28.01 66.32 -14.72
N ARG A 3 -27.59 65.61 -15.78
CA ARG A 3 -27.74 65.83 -17.23
C ARG A 3 -27.10 67.14 -17.74
N GLU A 4 -26.31 67.00 -18.81
CA GLU A 4 -25.82 68.04 -19.76
C GLU A 4 -24.58 68.87 -19.35
N ARG A 5 -23.70 69.38 -20.25
CA ARG A 5 -23.66 69.44 -21.75
C ARG A 5 -22.19 69.42 -22.25
N LYS A 6 -21.85 68.74 -23.38
CA LYS A 6 -21.53 69.24 -24.76
C LYS A 6 -20.52 70.41 -24.84
N GLY A 7 -19.60 70.50 -25.82
CA GLY A 7 -19.26 69.70 -27.03
C GLY A 7 -17.95 70.29 -27.63
N LEU A 8 -17.53 70.23 -28.91
CA LEU A 8 -17.87 69.51 -30.16
C LEU A 8 -16.99 70.14 -31.30
N SER A 9 -16.03 69.40 -31.86
CA SER A 9 -15.48 69.57 -33.23
C SER A 9 -14.67 68.28 -33.54
N VAL A 10 -14.84 67.49 -34.62
CA VAL A 10 -15.14 67.70 -36.06
C VAL A 10 -13.92 68.13 -36.87
N TRP A 11 -13.42 67.24 -37.75
CA TRP A 11 -13.31 67.44 -39.22
C TRP A 11 -12.94 66.12 -39.96
N ARG A 12 -13.75 65.79 -40.99
CA ARG A 12 -13.53 65.11 -42.30
C ARG A 12 -12.25 64.25 -42.56
N PHE A 13 -12.25 63.19 -43.38
CA PHE A 13 -12.94 62.97 -44.68
C PHE A 13 -13.34 61.50 -44.98
N MET A 14 -14.18 61.33 -46.02
CA MET A 14 -14.53 60.13 -46.81
C MET A 14 -14.70 60.58 -48.30
N PRO A 15 -14.92 59.74 -49.36
CA PRO A 15 -15.65 58.45 -49.45
C PRO A 15 -14.77 57.35 -50.15
N SER A 16 -15.16 56.40 -51.04
CA SER A 16 -16.42 56.08 -51.76
C SER A 16 -16.52 54.67 -52.39
N TRP A 17 -17.70 54.04 -52.27
CA TRP A 17 -18.56 53.38 -53.30
C TRP A 17 -17.96 52.22 -54.17
N LEU A 18 -18.45 50.95 -54.17
CA LEU A 18 -19.77 50.35 -54.54
C LEU A 18 -20.00 50.17 -56.07
N PRO A 19 -20.81 49.19 -56.58
CA PRO A 19 -21.36 47.93 -56.02
C PRO A 19 -21.36 46.69 -57.00
N GLY A 20 -21.91 45.52 -56.60
CA GLY A 20 -22.69 44.67 -57.56
C GLY A 20 -22.72 43.12 -57.47
N ILE A 21 -23.95 42.56 -57.39
CA ILE A 21 -24.49 41.40 -58.15
C ILE A 21 -24.17 39.92 -57.73
N LEU A 22 -25.16 39.34 -57.00
CA LEU A 22 -25.91 38.06 -57.20
C LEU A 22 -25.29 36.63 -57.24
N LEU A 23 -26.11 35.73 -56.66
CA LEU A 23 -26.30 34.28 -56.89
C LEU A 23 -25.32 33.27 -56.27
N ALA A 24 -25.85 32.06 -56.04
CA ALA A 24 -25.27 31.05 -55.15
C ALA A 24 -25.22 29.66 -55.80
N VAL A 25 -24.20 28.89 -55.42
CA VAL A 25 -24.10 27.43 -55.64
C VAL A 25 -23.51 26.79 -54.39
N SER A 26 -23.92 25.56 -54.07
CA SER A 26 -23.48 24.78 -52.91
C SER A 26 -22.06 24.20 -53.07
N GLY A 27 -21.32 24.05 -51.96
CA GLY A 27 -19.98 23.45 -51.95
C GLY A 27 -19.53 23.03 -50.55
N CYS A 28 -19.23 21.74 -50.39
CA CYS A 28 -18.97 20.99 -49.16
C CYS A 28 -18.06 21.62 -48.08
N SER A 29 -18.40 21.24 -46.84
CA SER A 29 -17.70 21.45 -45.56
C SER A 29 -16.17 21.36 -45.57
N LYS A 30 -15.54 22.18 -44.73
CA LYS A 30 -14.26 21.87 -44.05
C LYS A 30 -14.35 22.25 -42.58
N GLU A 31 -13.82 21.41 -41.71
CA GLU A 31 -13.75 21.66 -40.27
C GLU A 31 -12.63 22.68 -39.94
N PRO A 32 -12.80 23.53 -38.91
CA PRO A 32 -11.69 24.26 -38.32
C PRO A 32 -10.76 23.30 -37.56
N MET A 33 -9.46 23.58 -37.56
CA MET A 33 -8.44 22.68 -37.01
C MET A 33 -8.54 22.52 -35.47
N PRO A 34 -8.10 21.38 -34.92
CA PRO A 34 -8.04 21.17 -33.47
C PRO A 34 -7.06 22.15 -32.81
N VAL A 35 -7.45 22.67 -31.65
CA VAL A 35 -6.58 23.51 -30.81
C VAL A 35 -5.52 22.63 -30.15
N GLU A 36 -4.25 23.04 -30.22
CA GLU A 36 -3.14 22.31 -29.58
C GLU A 36 -3.32 22.22 -28.07
N ALA A 37 -3.02 21.04 -27.51
CA ALA A 37 -2.98 20.84 -26.07
C ALA A 37 -1.82 21.63 -25.44
N PRO A 38 -1.96 22.22 -24.24
CA PRO A 38 -0.87 22.93 -23.58
C PRO A 38 0.34 22.01 -23.36
N GLY A 39 1.48 22.38 -23.96
CA GLY A 39 2.71 21.58 -23.89
C GLY A 39 3.21 21.37 -22.45
N ALA A 40 3.86 20.24 -22.22
CA ALA A 40 4.33 19.81 -20.90
C ALA A 40 5.29 20.84 -20.27
N GLN A 41 4.79 21.63 -19.32
CA GLN A 41 5.63 22.53 -18.53
C GLN A 41 6.54 21.71 -17.61
N THR A 42 7.82 22.06 -17.60
CA THR A 42 8.87 21.41 -16.82
C THR A 42 8.52 21.36 -15.34
N ALA A 43 8.59 20.17 -14.74
CA ALA A 43 8.34 19.98 -13.32
C ALA A 43 9.24 20.90 -12.47
N ARG A 44 8.63 21.76 -11.64
CA ARG A 44 9.37 22.44 -10.56
C ARG A 44 9.91 21.40 -9.58
N VAL A 45 11.06 21.72 -9.00
CA VAL A 45 11.84 20.79 -8.19
C VAL A 45 11.20 20.66 -6.79
N GLU A 46 10.74 19.46 -6.44
CA GLU A 46 10.66 19.04 -5.03
C GLU A 46 12.09 19.11 -4.45
N GLU A 47 12.33 20.05 -3.53
CA GLU A 47 13.67 20.44 -3.07
C GLU A 47 14.32 19.38 -2.18
N GLY A 48 14.99 18.40 -2.79
CA GLY A 48 15.78 17.42 -2.06
C GLY A 48 16.35 16.27 -2.91
N GLY A 49 15.72 15.93 -4.03
CA GLY A 49 16.14 14.79 -4.86
C GLY A 49 16.20 15.08 -6.37
N SER A 50 16.81 14.16 -7.11
CA SER A 50 16.95 14.19 -8.56
C SER A 50 16.16 13.06 -9.23
N ALA A 51 15.84 13.19 -10.52
CA ALA A 51 15.21 12.13 -11.30
C ALA A 51 16.17 11.61 -12.39
N SER A 52 16.30 10.28 -12.46
CA SER A 52 17.12 9.56 -13.45
C SER A 52 16.26 8.50 -14.15
N ARG A 53 16.73 7.89 -15.25
CA ARG A 53 15.92 6.92 -16.01
C ARG A 53 16.18 5.50 -15.52
N LEU A 54 15.13 4.69 -15.41
CA LEU A 54 15.24 3.28 -15.01
C LEU A 54 16.17 2.48 -15.95
N ARG A 55 16.27 2.86 -17.24
CA ARG A 55 17.22 2.28 -18.21
C ARG A 55 18.70 2.47 -17.84
N GLU A 56 19.03 3.39 -16.95
CA GLU A 56 20.40 3.66 -16.49
C GLU A 56 20.82 2.70 -15.35
N LEU A 57 19.90 1.90 -14.81
CA LEU A 57 20.21 0.80 -13.89
C LEU A 57 21.09 -0.27 -14.57
N PRO A 58 21.96 -0.97 -13.83
CA PRO A 58 22.76 -2.06 -14.37
C PRO A 58 21.88 -3.20 -14.89
N THR A 59 22.29 -3.83 -15.98
CA THR A 59 21.67 -5.09 -16.43
C THR A 59 22.31 -6.26 -15.67
N VAL A 60 21.49 -7.20 -15.19
CA VAL A 60 21.93 -8.47 -14.60
C VAL A 60 21.31 -9.66 -15.34
N ASP A 61 21.96 -10.81 -15.28
CA ASP A 61 21.36 -12.07 -15.71
C ASP A 61 20.10 -12.37 -14.90
N SER A 62 19.16 -13.11 -15.49
CA SER A 62 17.92 -13.49 -14.82
C SER A 62 18.10 -14.64 -13.83
N SER A 63 19.09 -15.53 -14.02
CA SER A 63 19.29 -16.70 -13.13
C SER A 63 19.56 -16.33 -11.66
N PRO A 64 20.41 -15.33 -11.32
CA PRO A 64 20.54 -14.85 -9.93
C PRO A 64 19.27 -14.20 -9.34
N VAL A 65 18.37 -13.72 -10.19
CA VAL A 65 17.11 -13.05 -9.82
C VAL A 65 15.99 -14.06 -9.52
N VAL A 66 16.08 -15.29 -10.03
CA VAL A 66 15.09 -16.34 -9.71
C VAL A 66 15.25 -16.81 -8.27
N SER A 67 14.33 -16.37 -7.41
CA SER A 67 14.18 -16.85 -6.03
C SER A 67 13.25 -18.06 -5.90
N LEU A 68 12.55 -18.47 -6.97
CA LEU A 68 11.61 -19.59 -6.93
C LEU A 68 11.61 -20.46 -8.19
N PHE A 69 11.72 -21.77 -7.96
CA PHE A 69 11.57 -22.82 -8.97
C PHE A 69 10.48 -23.82 -8.57
N ALA A 70 9.96 -24.57 -9.54
CA ALA A 70 9.19 -25.79 -9.26
C ALA A 70 9.62 -26.93 -10.17
N GLN A 71 9.47 -28.17 -9.69
CA GLN A 71 9.64 -29.38 -10.49
C GLN A 71 8.59 -30.43 -10.09
N LYS A 72 8.17 -31.24 -11.05
CA LYS A 72 7.23 -32.34 -10.83
C LYS A 72 7.95 -33.53 -10.19
N LEU A 73 7.31 -34.15 -9.20
CA LEU A 73 7.86 -35.33 -8.52
C LEU A 73 7.71 -36.59 -9.39
N LYS A 74 8.68 -37.50 -9.30
CA LYS A 74 8.65 -38.81 -9.99
C LYS A 74 7.48 -39.68 -9.52
N GLN A 75 7.10 -39.55 -8.25
CA GLN A 75 5.93 -40.16 -7.61
C GLN A 75 5.35 -39.17 -6.60
N PRO A 76 4.04 -39.19 -6.30
CA PRO A 76 3.47 -38.34 -5.26
C PRO A 76 4.05 -38.63 -3.87
N THR A 77 4.06 -37.63 -2.99
CA THR A 77 4.39 -37.85 -1.57
C THR A 77 3.33 -38.73 -0.88
N ARG A 78 3.62 -39.22 0.35
CA ARG A 78 2.61 -39.91 1.19
C ARG A 78 1.37 -39.07 1.51
N LEU A 79 1.43 -37.75 1.29
CA LEU A 79 0.32 -36.80 1.44
C LEU A 79 -0.42 -36.54 0.11
N GLY A 80 0.06 -37.08 -1.02
CA GLY A 80 -0.52 -36.86 -2.35
C GLY A 80 -0.03 -35.60 -3.05
N GLU A 81 1.06 -34.98 -2.59
CA GLU A 81 1.68 -33.81 -3.24
C GLU A 81 2.44 -34.27 -4.49
N THR A 82 2.40 -33.50 -5.57
CA THR A 82 2.93 -33.89 -6.90
C THR A 82 4.06 -32.98 -7.38
N THR A 83 4.33 -31.89 -6.66
CA THR A 83 5.24 -30.82 -7.06
C THR A 83 6.14 -30.44 -5.88
N ALA A 84 7.43 -30.33 -6.12
CA ALA A 84 8.35 -29.64 -5.23
C ALA A 84 8.45 -28.17 -5.67
N VAL A 85 8.28 -27.24 -4.72
CA VAL A 85 8.46 -25.80 -4.94
C VAL A 85 9.65 -25.34 -4.11
N HIS A 86 10.67 -24.84 -4.77
CA HIS A 86 11.92 -24.41 -4.17
C HIS A 86 11.89 -22.90 -3.99
N VAL A 87 12.16 -22.44 -2.78
CA VAL A 87 12.21 -21.03 -2.39
C VAL A 87 13.61 -20.72 -1.90
N LYS A 88 14.22 -19.66 -2.42
CA LYS A 88 15.45 -19.12 -1.87
C LYS A 88 15.11 -18.31 -0.62
N LEU A 89 15.45 -18.86 0.55
CA LEU A 89 15.26 -18.19 1.84
C LEU A 89 16.43 -17.21 2.09
N PRO A 90 16.25 -16.17 2.93
CA PRO A 90 17.37 -15.35 3.37
C PRO A 90 18.19 -16.10 4.43
N ALA A 91 19.28 -15.48 4.89
CA ALA A 91 19.88 -15.86 6.16
C ALA A 91 18.80 -15.81 7.28
N PRO A 92 18.82 -16.73 8.25
CA PRO A 92 17.87 -16.70 9.35
C PRO A 92 18.09 -15.49 10.24
N ALA A 93 17.02 -15.00 10.87
CA ALA A 93 17.10 -14.00 11.94
C ALA A 93 17.87 -14.55 13.17
N ASN A 94 17.87 -15.87 13.33
CA ASN A 94 18.68 -16.61 14.31
C ASN A 94 19.82 -17.35 13.59
N GLU A 95 21.05 -16.81 13.65
CA GLU A 95 22.25 -17.38 13.01
C GLU A 95 22.48 -18.87 13.34
N ALA A 96 22.07 -19.35 14.52
CA ALA A 96 22.18 -20.75 14.91
C ALA A 96 21.34 -21.71 14.03
N LEU A 97 20.48 -21.19 13.13
CA LEU A 97 19.70 -21.95 12.16
C LEU A 97 20.32 -21.99 10.74
N ALA A 98 21.46 -21.32 10.51
CA ALA A 98 22.05 -21.17 9.17
C ALA A 98 22.36 -22.53 8.50
N ASP A 99 22.93 -23.46 9.26
CA ASP A 99 23.26 -24.82 8.80
C ASP A 99 22.15 -25.86 9.05
N SER A 100 20.93 -25.41 9.35
CA SER A 100 19.78 -26.32 9.50
C SER A 100 19.31 -26.88 8.14
N LEU A 101 19.03 -28.17 8.10
CA LEU A 101 18.44 -28.88 6.96
C LEU A 101 16.91 -28.72 6.88
N VAL A 102 16.30 -28.18 7.93
CA VAL A 102 14.86 -27.86 8.01
C VAL A 102 14.71 -26.40 8.44
N ARG A 103 13.70 -25.71 7.92
CA ARG A 103 13.32 -24.36 8.33
C ARG A 103 11.81 -24.32 8.57
N VAL A 104 11.38 -23.81 9.71
CA VAL A 104 9.98 -23.55 10.05
C VAL A 104 9.79 -22.04 10.06
N VAL A 105 8.76 -21.54 9.36
CA VAL A 105 8.47 -20.11 9.21
C VAL A 105 6.96 -19.86 9.31
N GLY A 106 6.59 -18.62 9.65
CA GLY A 106 5.20 -18.22 9.93
C GLY A 106 4.74 -18.55 11.36
N ASP A 107 3.44 -18.42 11.60
CA ASP A 107 2.80 -18.69 12.89
C ASP A 107 3.02 -20.16 13.35
N PRO A 108 3.60 -20.42 14.54
CA PRO A 108 3.76 -21.77 15.10
C PRO A 108 2.46 -22.60 15.21
N LYS A 109 1.28 -21.97 15.23
CA LYS A 109 -0.04 -22.64 15.23
C LYS A 109 -0.48 -23.10 13.83
N ALA A 110 0.06 -22.46 12.78
CA ALA A 110 -0.24 -22.74 11.38
C ALA A 110 1.05 -22.78 10.51
N PRO A 111 2.09 -23.54 10.92
CA PRO A 111 3.45 -23.37 10.42
C PRO A 111 3.61 -23.77 8.96
N VAL A 112 4.61 -23.18 8.30
CA VAL A 112 5.12 -23.63 7.01
C VAL A 112 6.50 -24.26 7.23
N VAL A 113 6.64 -25.55 6.93
CA VAL A 113 7.88 -26.31 7.13
C VAL A 113 8.52 -26.61 5.77
N LEU A 114 9.75 -26.15 5.57
CA LEU A 114 10.54 -26.36 4.36
C LEU A 114 11.82 -27.14 4.66
N PHE A 115 12.30 -27.89 3.67
CA PHE A 115 13.46 -28.78 3.79
C PHE A 115 14.56 -28.38 2.79
N ARG A 116 15.84 -28.40 3.18
CA ARG A 116 16.97 -28.00 2.32
C ARG A 116 16.97 -28.82 1.03
N SER A 117 16.97 -28.14 -0.12
CA SER A 117 16.72 -28.78 -1.42
C SER A 117 17.84 -29.75 -1.81
N ASP A 118 19.09 -29.43 -1.46
CA ASP A 118 20.25 -30.30 -1.70
C ASP A 118 20.06 -31.65 -0.99
N THR A 119 19.73 -31.62 0.31
CA THR A 119 19.43 -32.80 1.13
C THR A 119 18.28 -33.64 0.59
N LEU A 120 17.20 -33.02 0.11
CA LEU A 120 16.11 -33.77 -0.52
C LEU A 120 16.52 -34.44 -1.84
N ALA A 121 17.45 -33.85 -2.59
CA ALA A 121 17.96 -34.42 -3.84
C ALA A 121 18.93 -35.58 -3.56
N GLU A 122 19.81 -35.43 -2.56
CA GLU A 122 20.70 -36.49 -2.04
C GLU A 122 19.90 -37.70 -1.55
N MET A 123 18.79 -37.46 -0.84
CA MET A 123 17.85 -38.49 -0.40
C MET A 123 16.99 -39.09 -1.53
N GLY A 124 17.07 -38.57 -2.77
CA GLY A 124 16.22 -38.97 -3.89
C GLY A 124 14.73 -38.60 -3.76
N ALA A 125 14.37 -37.78 -2.76
CA ALA A 125 12.99 -37.33 -2.50
C ALA A 125 12.51 -36.28 -3.52
N ILE A 126 13.42 -35.59 -4.21
CA ILE A 126 13.17 -34.73 -5.37
C ILE A 126 14.13 -35.08 -6.53
N PRO A 127 13.80 -34.75 -7.80
CA PRO A 127 14.67 -35.06 -8.93
C PRO A 127 16.05 -34.37 -8.92
N ARG A 128 16.13 -33.07 -8.60
CA ARG A 128 17.35 -32.21 -8.58
C ARG A 128 17.22 -31.11 -7.54
N SER A 129 18.32 -30.50 -7.08
CA SER A 129 18.30 -29.26 -6.28
C SER A 129 18.67 -28.04 -7.13
N PRO A 130 18.08 -26.84 -6.90
CA PRO A 130 18.56 -25.59 -7.50
C PRO A 130 19.90 -25.11 -6.91
N GLY A 131 20.37 -25.74 -5.82
CA GLY A 131 21.62 -25.44 -5.14
C GLY A 131 21.45 -24.73 -3.79
N PRO A 132 22.55 -24.22 -3.21
CA PRO A 132 22.58 -23.68 -1.85
C PRO A 132 21.59 -22.53 -1.59
N GLY A 133 21.02 -22.53 -0.38
CA GLY A 133 20.05 -21.53 0.08
C GLY A 133 18.60 -21.77 -0.35
N PHE A 134 18.34 -22.75 -1.23
CA PHE A 134 16.98 -23.13 -1.60
C PHE A 134 16.40 -24.17 -0.64
N PHE A 135 15.22 -23.88 -0.08
CA PHE A 135 14.42 -24.82 0.70
C PHE A 135 13.13 -25.18 -0.06
N THR A 136 12.67 -26.42 0.12
CA THR A 136 11.55 -27.00 -0.62
C THR A 136 10.30 -27.09 0.26
N LEU A 137 9.18 -26.61 -0.27
CA LEU A 137 7.84 -26.96 0.19
C LEU A 137 7.16 -27.85 -0.86
N PHE A 138 6.42 -28.87 -0.41
CA PHE A 138 5.68 -29.77 -1.31
C PHE A 138 4.26 -29.24 -1.56
N SER A 139 3.74 -29.46 -2.77
CA SER A 139 2.45 -28.94 -3.20
C SER A 139 1.79 -29.79 -4.29
N GLN A 140 0.55 -29.44 -4.63
CA GLN A 140 -0.14 -29.85 -5.85
C GLN A 140 -0.26 -28.62 -6.76
N LEU A 141 0.49 -28.59 -7.87
CA LEU A 141 0.29 -27.65 -8.97
C LEU A 141 -0.48 -28.38 -10.10
N PRO A 142 -1.74 -28.05 -10.38
CA PRO A 142 -2.51 -28.73 -11.41
C PRO A 142 -2.16 -28.23 -12.82
N ASP A 143 -2.20 -29.14 -13.81
CA ASP A 143 -1.95 -28.83 -15.22
C ASP A 143 -2.88 -27.74 -15.81
N SER A 144 -4.06 -27.54 -15.21
CA SER A 144 -4.98 -26.46 -15.55
C SER A 144 -4.42 -25.07 -15.25
N GLU A 145 -3.62 -24.91 -14.20
CA GLU A 145 -3.01 -23.62 -13.84
C GLU A 145 -1.86 -23.26 -14.79
N LEU A 146 -1.05 -24.24 -15.19
CA LEU A 146 -0.04 -24.05 -16.25
C LEU A 146 -0.70 -23.71 -17.60
N THR A 147 -1.81 -24.36 -17.93
CA THR A 147 -2.57 -24.09 -19.15
C THR A 147 -3.23 -22.70 -19.11
N ARG A 148 -3.78 -22.30 -17.95
CA ARG A 148 -4.30 -20.95 -17.70
C ARG A 148 -3.20 -19.89 -17.84
N ARG A 149 -2.00 -20.16 -17.32
CA ARG A 149 -0.84 -19.29 -17.43
C ARG A 149 -0.44 -19.08 -18.90
N LEU A 150 -0.20 -20.15 -19.66
CA LEU A 150 0.15 -20.08 -21.09
C LEU A 150 -0.86 -19.26 -21.90
N GLY A 151 -2.16 -19.46 -21.65
CA GLY A 151 -3.21 -18.66 -22.28
C GLY A 151 -3.09 -17.17 -21.94
N SER A 152 -2.79 -16.83 -20.68
CA SER A 152 -2.65 -15.46 -20.21
C SER A 152 -1.38 -14.77 -20.74
N GLU A 153 -0.27 -15.51 -20.83
CA GLU A 153 0.99 -15.04 -21.43
C GLU A 153 0.83 -14.85 -22.95
N ALA A 154 0.07 -15.72 -23.62
CA ALA A 154 -0.26 -15.58 -25.04
C ALA A 154 -1.32 -14.49 -25.35
N GLN A 155 -2.11 -14.06 -24.37
CA GLN A 155 -2.93 -12.83 -24.45
C GLN A 155 -2.06 -11.59 -24.28
N LEU A 156 -1.19 -11.61 -23.28
CA LEU A 156 -0.24 -10.53 -22.99
C LEU A 156 0.68 -10.24 -24.18
N ALA A 157 1.32 -11.26 -24.76
CA ALA A 157 2.18 -11.12 -25.95
C ALA A 157 1.45 -10.70 -27.25
N LYS A 158 0.11 -10.64 -27.26
CA LYS A 158 -0.69 -10.03 -28.35
C LYS A 158 -1.00 -8.55 -28.12
N GLY A 159 -0.55 -7.99 -26.99
CA GLY A 159 -0.80 -6.61 -26.60
C GLY A 159 -2.18 -6.34 -26.01
N GLU A 160 -2.87 -7.35 -25.44
CA GLU A 160 -4.20 -7.17 -24.83
C GLU A 160 -4.24 -6.07 -23.75
N PHE A 161 -3.10 -5.84 -23.08
CA PHE A 161 -2.92 -4.82 -22.04
C PHE A 161 -2.05 -3.62 -22.50
N GLY A 162 -1.85 -3.45 -23.81
CA GLY A 162 -0.92 -2.48 -24.40
C GLY A 162 0.38 -3.11 -24.91
N GLU A 163 1.30 -2.27 -25.40
CA GLU A 163 2.65 -2.68 -25.83
C GLU A 163 3.38 -3.49 -24.74
N THR A 164 4.12 -4.54 -25.10
CA THR A 164 4.88 -5.38 -24.14
C THR A 164 6.38 -5.14 -24.19
N THR A 165 7.05 -5.45 -23.08
CA THR A 165 8.50 -5.50 -22.98
C THR A 165 8.97 -6.75 -22.24
N ARG A 166 10.15 -7.25 -22.61
CA ARG A 166 10.89 -8.31 -21.88
C ARG A 166 11.83 -7.74 -20.81
N GLU A 167 12.05 -6.43 -20.80
CA GLU A 167 12.82 -5.77 -19.76
C GLU A 167 11.99 -5.70 -18.46
N ARG A 168 12.56 -6.24 -17.39
CA ARG A 168 11.98 -6.34 -16.05
C ARG A 168 12.87 -5.62 -15.05
N LEU A 169 12.30 -5.11 -13.96
CA LEU A 169 13.07 -4.44 -12.91
C LEU A 169 13.16 -5.30 -11.65
N LEU A 170 14.38 -5.52 -11.18
CA LEU A 170 14.61 -6.04 -9.85
C LEU A 170 14.37 -4.91 -8.84
N PHE A 171 13.41 -5.10 -7.94
CA PHE A 171 13.22 -4.27 -6.76
C PHE A 171 13.67 -5.03 -5.50
N ASN A 172 14.57 -4.42 -4.72
CA ASN A 172 14.93 -4.88 -3.39
C ASN A 172 14.30 -3.92 -2.38
N GLY A 173 13.43 -4.43 -1.49
CA GLY A 173 12.57 -3.57 -0.67
C GLY A 173 11.73 -2.63 -1.55
N ARG A 174 11.84 -1.31 -1.30
CA ARG A 174 11.21 -0.27 -2.14
C ARG A 174 12.10 0.23 -3.29
N HIS A 175 13.36 -0.20 -3.38
CA HIS A 175 14.38 0.39 -4.25
C HIS A 175 14.56 -0.37 -5.57
N PRO A 176 14.56 0.30 -6.73
CA PRO A 176 14.91 -0.32 -8.00
C PRO A 176 16.43 -0.55 -8.04
N ALA A 177 16.84 -1.77 -8.35
CA ALA A 177 18.20 -2.26 -8.17
C ALA A 177 18.94 -2.55 -9.49
N ALA A 178 18.25 -3.20 -10.43
CA ALA A 178 18.79 -3.66 -11.69
C ALA A 178 17.69 -3.90 -12.73
N ARG A 179 18.08 -4.04 -13.99
CA ARG A 179 17.24 -4.54 -15.09
C ARG A 179 17.62 -5.98 -15.44
N PHE A 180 16.66 -6.79 -15.82
CA PHE A 180 16.89 -8.16 -16.31
C PHE A 180 15.90 -8.53 -17.41
N THR A 181 16.14 -9.64 -18.11
CA THR A 181 15.22 -10.16 -19.14
C THR A 181 14.29 -11.20 -18.52
N GLY A 182 12.97 -11.02 -18.68
CA GLY A 182 11.96 -11.98 -18.21
C GLY A 182 12.14 -13.37 -18.83
N LEU A 183 11.91 -14.42 -18.03
CA LEU A 183 12.07 -15.81 -18.44
C LEU A 183 10.75 -16.45 -18.89
N ALA A 184 10.82 -17.26 -19.93
CA ALA A 184 9.72 -18.11 -20.38
C ALA A 184 9.55 -19.32 -19.45
N VAL A 185 8.30 -19.80 -19.28
CA VAL A 185 8.03 -21.05 -18.55
C VAL A 185 7.96 -22.23 -19.50
N ASP A 186 8.93 -23.14 -19.36
CA ASP A 186 8.86 -24.44 -20.02
C ASP A 186 7.87 -25.38 -19.30
N THR A 187 6.59 -25.22 -19.62
CA THR A 187 5.53 -26.13 -19.13
C THR A 187 5.69 -27.57 -19.62
N ARG A 188 6.50 -27.83 -20.66
CA ARG A 188 6.82 -29.19 -21.12
C ARG A 188 7.91 -29.78 -20.23
N GLY A 189 9.03 -29.10 -20.06
CA GLY A 189 10.08 -29.47 -19.12
C GLY A 189 9.50 -29.78 -17.73
N PHE A 190 8.64 -28.91 -17.17
CA PHE A 190 7.97 -29.20 -15.90
C PHE A 190 7.19 -30.53 -15.89
N ARG A 191 6.46 -30.85 -16.97
CA ARG A 191 5.69 -32.11 -17.08
C ARG A 191 6.59 -33.34 -17.18
N ASP A 192 7.74 -33.16 -17.82
CA ASP A 192 8.78 -34.18 -18.08
C ASP A 192 9.75 -34.33 -16.87
N GLY A 193 9.70 -33.43 -15.87
CA GLY A 193 10.46 -33.50 -14.61
C GLY A 193 11.64 -32.53 -14.49
N ASP A 194 11.71 -31.51 -15.35
CA ASP A 194 12.62 -30.39 -15.23
C ASP A 194 12.19 -29.36 -14.18
N MET A 195 13.19 -28.60 -13.73
CA MET A 195 13.09 -27.55 -12.74
C MET A 195 12.95 -26.21 -13.46
N VAL A 196 11.82 -25.54 -13.26
CA VAL A 196 11.45 -24.34 -14.03
C VAL A 196 11.17 -23.14 -13.13
N PRO A 197 11.54 -21.92 -13.55
CA PRO A 197 11.25 -20.69 -12.80
C PRO A 197 9.77 -20.31 -12.97
N LEU A 198 8.97 -20.33 -11.89
CA LEU A 198 7.51 -20.07 -11.99
C LEU A 198 7.05 -18.70 -11.45
N ALA A 199 7.91 -17.89 -10.85
CA ALA A 199 7.48 -16.66 -10.16
C ALA A 199 7.10 -15.48 -11.07
N GLN A 200 7.77 -15.31 -12.22
CA GLN A 200 7.80 -14.06 -12.98
C GLN A 200 7.31 -14.25 -14.42
N CYS A 201 6.83 -13.16 -15.05
CA CYS A 201 6.49 -13.15 -16.47
C CYS A 201 7.72 -13.03 -17.39
N GLN A 202 7.64 -13.65 -18.58
CA GLN A 202 8.57 -13.41 -19.70
C GLN A 202 8.45 -11.97 -20.25
N GLU A 203 7.21 -11.51 -20.41
CA GLU A 203 6.85 -10.20 -20.93
C GLU A 203 5.85 -9.53 -19.98
N VAL A 204 5.91 -8.20 -19.87
CA VAL A 204 4.92 -7.39 -19.12
C VAL A 204 4.50 -6.19 -19.98
N PRO A 205 3.34 -5.56 -19.73
CA PRO A 205 2.97 -4.34 -20.43
C PRO A 205 3.96 -3.21 -20.11
N VAL A 206 4.26 -2.38 -21.10
CA VAL A 206 5.04 -1.16 -20.92
C VAL A 206 4.31 -0.25 -19.92
N SER A 207 5.06 0.20 -18.92
CA SER A 207 4.55 1.07 -17.86
C SER A 207 4.24 2.46 -18.42
N THR A 208 3.02 2.95 -18.20
CA THR A 208 2.54 4.24 -18.74
C THR A 208 1.68 4.97 -17.72
N GLN A 209 1.61 6.30 -17.83
CA GLN A 209 0.83 7.15 -16.92
C GLN A 209 -0.67 6.78 -16.96
N ALA A 210 -1.23 6.60 -18.17
CA ALA A 210 -2.59 6.15 -18.37
C ALA A 210 -2.83 4.70 -17.90
N GLY A 211 -1.79 3.86 -17.88
CA GLY A 211 -1.83 2.55 -17.23
C GLY A 211 -2.02 2.69 -15.72
N TRP A 212 -1.13 3.43 -15.05
CA TRP A 212 -1.21 3.68 -13.61
C TRP A 212 -2.54 4.32 -13.19
N GLU A 213 -3.02 5.29 -13.96
CA GLU A 213 -4.29 6.00 -13.71
C GLU A 213 -5.53 5.14 -13.98
N LYS A 214 -5.42 4.04 -14.75
CA LYS A 214 -6.51 3.07 -14.94
C LYS A 214 -6.47 1.88 -13.98
N THR A 215 -5.30 1.46 -13.49
CA THR A 215 -5.14 0.15 -12.81
C THR A 215 -4.56 0.18 -11.39
N LEU A 216 -3.95 1.30 -10.97
CA LEU A 216 -3.24 1.42 -9.68
C LEU A 216 -3.72 2.58 -8.82
N LEU A 217 -3.87 3.78 -9.40
CA LEU A 217 -4.08 5.01 -8.66
C LEU A 217 -4.96 5.96 -9.49
N VAL A 218 -6.27 5.69 -9.46
CA VAL A 218 -7.30 6.32 -10.29
C VAL A 218 -7.64 7.69 -9.73
N ARG A 219 -7.31 8.75 -10.48
CA ARG A 219 -7.52 10.17 -10.12
C ARG A 219 -8.20 11.00 -11.20
N ASP A 220 -8.53 10.39 -12.33
CA ASP A 220 -9.03 11.10 -13.50
C ASP A 220 -10.33 11.84 -13.19
N PRO A 221 -10.53 13.10 -13.64
CA PRO A 221 -11.74 13.87 -13.39
C PRO A 221 -13.04 13.13 -13.76
N ALA A 222 -13.03 12.33 -14.83
CA ALA A 222 -14.20 11.55 -15.24
C ALA A 222 -14.58 10.44 -14.24
N VAL A 223 -13.68 10.06 -13.33
CA VAL A 223 -13.93 9.13 -12.22
C VAL A 223 -14.17 9.86 -10.91
N VAL A 224 -13.26 10.75 -10.49
CA VAL A 224 -13.31 11.36 -9.15
C VAL A 224 -14.30 12.53 -9.04
N LEU A 225 -14.83 13.00 -10.17
CA LEU A 225 -15.98 13.91 -10.27
C LEU A 225 -17.14 13.28 -11.09
N ASP A 226 -17.20 11.94 -11.20
CA ASP A 226 -18.31 11.26 -11.89
C ASP A 226 -19.66 11.62 -11.25
N PRO A 227 -20.63 12.19 -12.00
CA PRO A 227 -21.82 12.76 -11.40
C PRO A 227 -22.83 11.72 -10.86
N GLU A 228 -22.71 10.45 -11.26
CA GLU A 228 -23.57 9.36 -10.77
C GLU A 228 -23.03 8.76 -9.45
N ARG A 229 -21.70 8.66 -9.32
CA ARG A 229 -21.02 7.91 -8.25
C ARG A 229 -20.38 8.80 -7.18
N THR A 230 -20.07 10.06 -7.51
CA THR A 230 -19.43 11.03 -6.61
C THR A 230 -20.34 12.21 -6.30
N TRP A 231 -19.94 13.02 -5.33
CA TRP A 231 -20.49 14.34 -5.06
C TRP A 231 -19.33 15.26 -4.69
N ASP A 232 -19.31 16.47 -5.24
CA ASP A 232 -18.24 17.44 -5.05
C ASP A 232 -18.67 18.60 -4.14
N PRO A 233 -18.03 18.81 -2.97
CA PRO A 233 -18.29 19.97 -2.13
C PRO A 233 -17.89 21.31 -2.75
N CYS A 234 -16.93 21.33 -3.70
CA CYS A 234 -16.46 22.59 -4.30
C CYS A 234 -17.55 23.29 -5.12
N THR A 235 -18.36 22.53 -5.85
CA THR A 235 -19.38 23.04 -6.79
C THR A 235 -20.81 22.61 -6.43
N GLY A 236 -20.97 21.62 -5.56
CA GLY A 236 -22.23 20.94 -5.26
C GLY A 236 -22.71 19.99 -6.37
N ALA A 237 -21.87 19.67 -7.34
CA ALA A 237 -22.18 18.76 -8.44
C ALA A 237 -22.20 17.28 -8.00
N GLY A 238 -22.86 16.44 -8.82
CA GLY A 238 -22.95 15.00 -8.60
C GLY A 238 -24.05 14.55 -7.65
N THR A 239 -24.01 13.28 -7.26
CA THR A 239 -25.08 12.56 -6.55
C THR A 239 -24.75 12.44 -5.05
N LYS A 240 -25.51 13.18 -4.22
CA LYS A 240 -25.40 13.12 -2.75
C LYS A 240 -25.47 11.67 -2.26
N GLY A 241 -24.36 11.13 -1.76
CA GLY A 241 -24.32 9.75 -1.25
C GLY A 241 -24.09 8.66 -2.30
N GLY A 242 -23.66 9.00 -3.52
CA GLY A 242 -23.20 8.03 -4.52
C GLY A 242 -22.06 7.12 -4.01
N VAL A 243 -21.86 5.98 -4.69
CA VAL A 243 -21.05 4.85 -4.20
C VAL A 243 -19.57 5.15 -3.89
N TRP A 244 -19.01 6.24 -4.42
CA TRP A 244 -17.63 6.68 -4.15
C TRP A 244 -17.54 7.91 -3.25
N THR A 245 -18.64 8.32 -2.62
CA THR A 245 -18.66 9.44 -1.66
C THR A 245 -18.24 9.00 -0.26
N PHE A 246 -17.60 9.92 0.48
CA PHE A 246 -17.36 9.79 1.93
C PHE A 246 -18.64 9.39 2.69
N ALA A 247 -19.78 9.96 2.28
CA ALA A 247 -21.10 9.68 2.81
C ALA A 247 -21.53 8.20 2.67
N HIS A 248 -21.26 7.58 1.52
CA HIS A 248 -21.55 6.17 1.30
C HIS A 248 -20.67 5.30 2.21
N LEU A 249 -19.37 5.54 2.25
CA LEU A 249 -18.43 4.75 3.07
C LEU A 249 -18.80 4.80 4.57
N ILE A 250 -19.10 5.99 5.11
CA ILE A 250 -19.59 6.14 6.48
C ILE A 250 -20.90 5.35 6.71
N ARG A 251 -21.84 5.38 5.77
CA ARG A 251 -23.10 4.62 5.86
C ARG A 251 -22.89 3.10 5.81
N GLN A 252 -21.85 2.60 5.13
CA GLN A 252 -21.49 1.18 5.14
C GLN A 252 -20.74 0.77 6.42
N MET A 253 -19.89 1.62 6.98
CA MET A 253 -19.18 1.35 8.24
C MET A 253 -20.06 1.50 9.49
N ALA A 254 -21.14 2.29 9.43
CA ALA A 254 -22.02 2.52 10.57
C ALA A 254 -23.16 1.48 10.70
N GLN A 255 -23.46 0.68 9.67
CA GLN A 255 -24.32 -0.50 9.83
C GLN A 255 -23.67 -1.46 10.83
N GLY A 256 -24.45 -2.13 11.68
CA GLY A 256 -23.92 -2.94 12.78
C GLY A 256 -23.39 -2.16 14.00
N SER A 257 -23.18 -0.84 13.92
CA SER A 257 -22.61 -0.03 15.01
C SER A 257 -23.58 0.29 16.18
N ALA A 258 -24.85 -0.11 16.07
CA ALA A 258 -25.96 0.34 16.91
C ALA A 258 -26.18 1.88 16.97
N THR A 259 -25.56 2.65 16.08
CA THR A 259 -25.74 4.11 15.95
C THR A 259 -26.15 4.50 14.52
N THR A 260 -26.72 5.70 14.33
CA THR A 260 -26.96 6.21 12.96
C THR A 260 -25.64 6.65 12.32
N PRO A 261 -25.51 6.66 10.98
CA PRO A 261 -24.31 7.13 10.28
C PRO A 261 -23.88 8.57 10.66
N GLU A 262 -24.83 9.43 10.99
CA GLU A 262 -24.62 10.82 11.40
C GLU A 262 -24.10 10.92 12.84
N VAL A 263 -24.57 10.05 13.74
CA VAL A 263 -24.02 9.90 15.10
C VAL A 263 -22.60 9.32 15.03
N PHE A 264 -22.40 8.28 14.22
CA PHE A 264 -21.11 7.62 14.00
C PHE A 264 -20.03 8.62 13.52
N VAL A 265 -20.32 9.44 12.50
CA VAL A 265 -19.35 10.45 12.03
C VAL A 265 -19.11 11.55 13.07
N THR A 266 -20.14 11.96 13.80
CA THR A 266 -20.02 13.00 14.84
C THR A 266 -19.16 12.50 16.01
N GLN A 267 -19.28 11.22 16.40
CA GLN A 267 -18.42 10.57 17.38
C GLN A 267 -16.96 10.47 16.90
N TRP A 268 -16.74 10.14 15.63
CA TRP A 268 -15.39 10.11 15.03
C TRP A 268 -14.74 11.50 15.02
N LEU A 269 -15.42 12.53 14.49
CA LEU A 269 -14.90 13.92 14.49
C LEU A 269 -14.67 14.45 15.92
N SER A 270 -15.42 13.96 16.91
CA SER A 270 -15.22 14.34 18.31
C SER A 270 -13.91 13.82 18.93
N ARG A 271 -13.22 12.85 18.29
CA ARG A 271 -11.94 12.29 18.77
C ARG A 271 -10.78 13.30 18.83
N TRP A 272 -10.90 14.46 18.18
CA TRP A 272 -9.89 15.54 18.23
C TRP A 272 -10.18 16.61 19.29
N LEU A 273 -11.34 16.59 19.96
CA LEU A 273 -11.76 17.66 20.87
C LEU A 273 -11.11 17.57 22.26
N ASN A 274 -10.62 16.40 22.62
CA ASN A 274 -9.99 16.09 23.90
C ASN A 274 -8.66 15.38 23.67
N ASP A 275 -7.79 15.45 24.67
CA ASP A 275 -6.58 14.66 24.70
C ASP A 275 -6.97 13.18 24.90
N PHE A 276 -6.16 12.25 24.40
CA PHE A 276 -6.38 10.82 24.65
C PHE A 276 -5.05 10.09 24.90
N THR A 277 -5.08 9.06 25.73
CA THR A 277 -3.90 8.22 26.01
C THR A 277 -4.12 6.83 25.44
N LEU A 278 -3.13 6.29 24.71
CA LEU A 278 -3.15 4.95 24.13
C LEU A 278 -1.71 4.40 24.09
N ASN A 279 -1.51 3.15 24.52
CA ASN A 279 -0.20 2.53 24.77
C ASN A 279 0.74 3.26 25.77
N GLY A 280 0.38 4.46 26.24
CA GLY A 280 1.18 5.32 27.12
C GLY A 280 1.46 6.69 26.52
N ASP A 281 1.49 6.78 25.19
CA ASP A 281 1.44 8.04 24.43
C ASP A 281 0.16 8.80 24.80
N THR A 282 0.26 10.12 25.00
CA THR A 282 -0.86 11.02 25.31
C THR A 282 -0.96 12.11 24.25
N VAL A 283 -1.78 11.82 23.23
CA VAL A 283 -1.98 12.64 22.04
C VAL A 283 -2.87 13.85 22.36
N PRO A 284 -2.39 15.10 22.15
CA PRO A 284 -3.17 16.30 22.46
C PRO A 284 -4.42 16.53 21.60
N ALA A 285 -5.37 17.28 22.17
CA ALA A 285 -6.56 17.78 21.49
C ALA A 285 -6.21 18.78 20.38
N ARG A 286 -6.79 18.59 19.20
CA ARG A 286 -6.76 19.55 18.08
C ARG A 286 -8.16 20.11 17.84
N ARG A 287 -8.64 20.90 18.82
CA ARG A 287 -10.00 21.49 18.87
C ARG A 287 -10.37 22.35 17.66
N ALA A 288 -9.40 22.75 16.84
CA ALA A 288 -9.62 23.31 15.50
C ALA A 288 -10.53 22.43 14.61
N MET A 289 -10.64 21.12 14.88
CA MET A 289 -11.63 20.23 14.25
C MET A 289 -13.06 20.80 14.30
N TYR A 290 -13.43 21.45 15.41
CA TYR A 290 -14.72 22.12 15.52
C TYR A 290 -14.86 23.30 14.56
N ALA A 291 -13.83 24.15 14.45
CA ALA A 291 -13.87 25.40 13.69
C ALA A 291 -13.64 25.22 12.18
N GLU A 292 -12.86 24.22 11.76
CA GLU A 292 -12.56 23.93 10.35
C GLU A 292 -13.54 22.93 9.72
N VAL A 293 -14.09 21.98 10.48
CA VAL A 293 -14.93 20.89 9.95
C VAL A 293 -16.35 20.91 10.52
N ILE A 294 -16.50 20.73 11.84
CA ILE A 294 -17.83 20.43 12.43
C ILE A 294 -18.79 21.61 12.31
N ALA A 295 -18.40 22.81 12.75
CA ALA A 295 -19.29 23.97 12.74
C ALA A 295 -19.62 24.50 11.33
N PRO A 296 -18.67 24.58 10.37
CA PRO A 296 -18.99 24.92 8.99
C PRO A 296 -19.98 23.92 8.34
N TRP A 297 -19.78 22.62 8.56
CA TRP A 297 -20.67 21.58 8.02
C TRP A 297 -22.03 21.55 8.73
N ALA A 298 -22.09 21.79 10.04
CA ALA A 298 -23.35 21.94 10.77
C ALA A 298 -24.16 23.13 10.22
N ALA A 299 -23.54 24.30 10.05
CA ALA A 299 -24.19 25.47 9.45
C ALA A 299 -24.68 25.19 8.02
N ALA A 300 -23.87 24.52 7.19
CA ALA A 300 -24.28 24.09 5.84
C ALA A 300 -25.41 23.06 5.84
N SER A 301 -25.53 22.25 6.89
CA SER A 301 -26.63 21.30 7.12
C SER A 301 -27.91 21.96 7.67
N GLY A 302 -27.90 23.28 7.90
CA GLY A 302 -29.01 23.98 8.56
C GLY A 302 -29.13 23.69 10.06
N ALA A 303 -28.05 23.24 10.69
CA ALA A 303 -27.95 22.95 12.12
C ALA A 303 -27.24 24.08 12.89
N GLN A 304 -27.67 24.31 14.13
CA GLN A 304 -26.94 25.06 15.14
C GLN A 304 -25.93 24.13 15.82
N SER A 305 -24.66 24.55 15.92
CA SER A 305 -23.64 23.83 16.66
C SER A 305 -23.07 24.67 17.80
N SER A 306 -22.72 24.03 18.92
CA SER A 306 -21.87 24.61 19.95
C SER A 306 -20.85 23.61 20.47
N LEU A 307 -19.63 24.09 20.73
CA LEU A 307 -18.60 23.37 21.45
C LEU A 307 -18.64 23.83 22.91
N PHE A 308 -18.86 22.93 23.85
CA PHE A 308 -18.98 23.25 25.27
C PHE A 308 -18.13 22.33 26.13
N LEU A 309 -17.65 22.83 27.26
CA LEU A 309 -17.02 22.01 28.29
C LEU A 309 -18.13 21.39 29.15
N ASN A 310 -18.26 20.06 29.12
CA ASN A 310 -19.21 19.35 29.96
C ASN A 310 -18.65 19.24 31.39
N ALA A 311 -19.29 19.96 32.32
CA ALA A 311 -18.85 20.05 33.71
C ALA A 311 -18.90 18.72 34.49
N SER A 312 -19.66 17.70 34.05
CA SER A 312 -19.69 16.39 34.72
C SER A 312 -18.65 15.40 34.19
N THR A 313 -18.19 15.55 32.94
CA THR A 313 -17.16 14.68 32.34
C THR A 313 -15.78 15.34 32.30
N GLY A 314 -15.70 16.66 32.47
CA GLY A 314 -14.46 17.44 32.29
C GLY A 314 -14.02 17.58 30.83
N ARG A 315 -14.84 17.13 29.87
CA ARG A 315 -14.48 17.03 28.45
C ARG A 315 -15.18 18.06 27.58
N TRP A 316 -14.53 18.44 26.50
CA TRP A 316 -15.11 19.21 25.42
C TRP A 316 -16.00 18.32 24.56
N GLU A 317 -17.27 18.70 24.44
CA GLU A 317 -18.30 17.94 23.75
C GLU A 317 -19.03 18.88 22.77
N VAL A 318 -19.46 18.36 21.62
CA VAL A 318 -20.24 19.12 20.63
C VAL A 318 -21.72 18.87 20.86
N ARG A 319 -22.50 19.94 20.86
CA ARG A 319 -23.95 19.90 20.73
C ARG A 319 -24.32 20.31 19.32
N LEU A 320 -25.21 19.54 18.70
CA LEU A 320 -25.92 19.90 17.47
C LEU A 320 -27.42 19.89 17.78
N ASP A 321 -28.20 20.81 17.22
CA ASP A 321 -29.67 20.75 17.29
C ASP A 321 -30.25 19.70 16.32
N LYS A 322 -29.50 19.38 15.26
CA LYS A 322 -29.85 18.43 14.18
C LYS A 322 -28.60 17.65 13.73
N PRO A 323 -28.73 16.45 13.16
CA PRO A 323 -27.59 15.72 12.60
C PRO A 323 -26.92 16.47 11.43
N LEU A 324 -25.64 16.15 11.18
CA LEU A 324 -24.91 16.62 9.98
C LEU A 324 -25.47 15.94 8.72
N ASP A 325 -25.73 16.68 7.63
CA ASP A 325 -26.10 16.08 6.35
C ASP A 325 -24.87 15.42 5.71
N LEU A 326 -24.76 14.10 5.85
CA LEU A 326 -23.77 13.27 5.17
C LEU A 326 -23.73 13.51 3.66
N GLY A 327 -24.87 13.82 3.03
CA GLY A 327 -24.95 14.12 1.61
C GLY A 327 -24.20 15.38 1.17
N ILE A 328 -23.69 16.23 2.08
CA ILE A 328 -22.85 17.40 1.78
C ILE A 328 -21.52 17.42 2.53
N ALA A 329 -21.04 16.26 3.00
CA ALA A 329 -19.80 16.15 3.78
C ALA A 329 -18.60 16.81 3.06
N PRO A 330 -17.72 17.56 3.76
CA PRO A 330 -16.67 18.40 3.17
C PRO A 330 -15.49 17.65 2.54
N PHE A 331 -15.65 16.36 2.22
CA PHE A 331 -14.60 15.44 1.81
C PHE A 331 -14.74 15.11 0.32
N ARG A 332 -13.97 15.82 -0.52
CA ARG A 332 -13.92 15.59 -1.98
C ARG A 332 -13.03 14.39 -2.28
N LEU A 333 -13.46 13.50 -3.18
CA LEU A 333 -12.66 12.36 -3.62
C LEU A 333 -11.44 12.85 -4.41
N LEU A 334 -10.25 12.34 -4.07
CA LEU A 334 -8.98 12.63 -4.75
C LEU A 334 -8.47 11.43 -5.53
N ALA A 335 -8.64 10.22 -4.98
CA ALA A 335 -8.17 8.98 -5.61
C ALA A 335 -8.93 7.73 -5.13
N ILE A 336 -9.03 6.75 -6.02
CA ILE A 336 -9.30 5.33 -5.71
C ILE A 336 -8.00 4.55 -6.00
N VAL A 337 -7.49 3.80 -5.02
CA VAL A 337 -6.14 3.22 -5.07
C VAL A 337 -6.18 1.71 -4.86
N ASN A 338 -5.49 0.99 -5.74
CA ASN A 338 -5.26 -0.45 -5.66
C ASN A 338 -3.89 -0.72 -5.02
N ARG A 339 -3.88 -1.24 -3.79
CA ARG A 339 -2.69 -1.76 -3.09
C ARG A 339 -2.62 -3.28 -3.26
N ILE A 340 -2.48 -3.74 -4.50
CA ILE A 340 -2.20 -5.15 -4.82
C ILE A 340 -0.86 -5.61 -4.20
N ASP A 341 0.05 -4.66 -3.93
CA ASP A 341 1.33 -4.87 -3.25
C ASP A 341 1.21 -5.19 -1.75
N LEU A 342 0.02 -5.03 -1.15
CA LEU A 342 -0.28 -5.46 0.22
C LEU A 342 -0.82 -6.89 0.33
N GLY A 343 -0.93 -7.62 -0.78
CA GLY A 343 -1.28 -9.04 -0.73
C GLY A 343 -0.25 -9.85 0.07
N ASN A 344 -0.72 -10.85 0.83
CA ASN A 344 0.09 -11.73 1.71
C ASN A 344 0.71 -11.11 2.99
N ASN A 345 0.54 -9.80 3.25
CA ASN A 345 1.37 -9.09 4.26
C ASN A 345 0.90 -9.19 5.75
N THR A 346 -0.07 -10.03 6.09
CA THR A 346 -0.60 -10.16 7.47
C THR A 346 0.26 -11.09 8.36
N GLY A 347 1.58 -10.86 8.40
CA GLY A 347 2.53 -11.55 9.29
C GLY A 347 3.69 -12.28 8.59
N GLY A 348 4.72 -11.56 8.16
CA GLY A 348 6.05 -12.14 7.92
C GLY A 348 6.21 -13.11 6.74
N GLY A 349 5.56 -12.85 5.60
CA GLY A 349 5.94 -13.43 4.29
C GLY A 349 5.59 -14.90 4.02
N TYR A 350 5.60 -15.75 5.05
CA TYR A 350 5.36 -17.19 4.97
C TYR A 350 4.07 -17.63 5.68
N GLY A 351 3.03 -16.81 5.58
CA GLY A 351 1.70 -17.14 6.09
C GLY A 351 0.89 -18.02 5.13
N ARG A 352 -0.07 -18.80 5.67
CA ARG A 352 -1.06 -19.55 4.87
C ARG A 352 -2.17 -18.66 4.26
N GLN A 353 -2.11 -17.34 4.48
CA GLN A 353 -3.17 -16.39 4.16
C GLN A 353 -2.85 -15.54 2.93
N ALA A 354 -3.04 -16.13 1.74
CA ALA A 354 -2.96 -15.42 0.48
C ALA A 354 -4.16 -14.46 0.30
N ASN A 355 -4.01 -13.23 0.80
CA ASN A 355 -5.04 -12.19 0.77
C ASN A 355 -4.88 -11.29 -0.49
N PRO A 356 -5.96 -10.79 -1.14
CA PRO A 356 -5.86 -10.02 -2.41
C PRO A 356 -5.27 -8.60 -2.32
N GLY A 357 -4.79 -8.17 -1.16
CA GLY A 357 -4.29 -6.80 -0.93
C GLY A 357 -5.39 -5.86 -0.42
N GLU A 358 -5.25 -4.57 -0.72
CA GLU A 358 -6.06 -3.52 -0.09
C GLU A 358 -6.58 -2.50 -1.13
N LEU A 359 -7.77 -1.97 -0.87
CA LEU A 359 -8.44 -0.92 -1.66
C LEU A 359 -8.50 0.35 -0.81
N ARG A 360 -7.99 1.48 -1.31
CA ARG A 360 -8.08 2.77 -0.61
C ARG A 360 -8.96 3.79 -1.33
N PHE A 361 -9.74 4.54 -0.55
CA PHE A 361 -10.38 5.78 -0.99
C PHE A 361 -9.71 6.96 -0.26
N VAL A 362 -9.20 7.92 -1.03
CA VAL A 362 -8.49 9.09 -0.51
C VAL A 362 -9.36 10.33 -0.73
N PHE A 363 -9.80 10.97 0.34
CA PHE A 363 -10.55 12.22 0.30
C PHE A 363 -9.72 13.38 0.84
N GLY A 364 -9.89 14.58 0.25
CA GLY A 364 -9.34 15.84 0.74
C GLY A 364 -10.41 16.67 1.42
N LEU A 365 -10.07 17.32 2.53
CA LEU A 365 -10.96 18.26 3.19
C LEU A 365 -11.06 19.57 2.40
N THR A 366 -12.28 20.08 2.30
CA THR A 366 -12.65 21.32 1.63
C THR A 366 -13.37 22.24 2.60
N ARG A 367 -13.45 23.55 2.32
CA ARG A 367 -14.25 24.50 3.12
C ARG A 367 -14.92 25.53 2.20
N PRO A 368 -15.79 25.05 1.28
CA PRO A 368 -16.34 25.84 0.17
C PRO A 368 -17.17 27.04 0.65
N SER A 369 -17.07 28.16 -0.08
CA SER A 369 -17.84 29.38 0.19
C SER A 369 -18.37 30.00 -1.11
N PRO A 370 -19.70 29.96 -1.39
CA PRO A 370 -20.73 29.25 -0.64
C PRO A 370 -20.55 27.72 -0.69
N TRP A 371 -21.23 27.00 0.22
CA TRP A 371 -21.13 25.55 0.31
C TRP A 371 -22.00 24.85 -0.75
N GLY A 372 -21.41 23.96 -1.54
CA GLY A 372 -22.13 23.25 -2.59
C GLY A 372 -22.58 24.18 -3.72
N ARG A 373 -23.88 24.25 -4.01
CA ARG A 373 -24.40 24.85 -5.26
C ARG A 373 -24.09 26.35 -5.35
N GLY A 374 -23.26 26.72 -6.32
CA GLY A 374 -22.77 28.08 -6.52
C GLY A 374 -21.36 28.33 -5.98
N GLY A 375 -20.75 27.33 -5.34
CA GLY A 375 -19.30 27.26 -5.15
C GLY A 375 -18.56 26.97 -6.46
N THR A 376 -17.24 27.14 -6.44
CA THR A 376 -16.33 26.89 -7.56
C THR A 376 -15.01 26.33 -7.02
N GLU A 377 -14.16 25.74 -7.88
CA GLU A 377 -12.78 25.36 -7.49
C GLU A 377 -12.03 26.53 -6.84
N ALA A 378 -12.16 27.75 -7.40
CA ALA A 378 -11.53 28.97 -6.87
C ALA A 378 -12.03 29.36 -5.47
N THR A 379 -13.23 28.93 -5.08
CA THR A 379 -13.80 29.18 -3.75
C THR A 379 -13.89 27.94 -2.85
N CYS A 380 -13.30 26.82 -3.27
CA CYS A 380 -13.40 25.55 -2.54
C CYS A 380 -12.54 25.48 -1.26
N ASN A 381 -11.50 26.33 -1.16
CA ASN A 381 -10.71 26.51 0.07
C ASN A 381 -10.15 25.17 0.59
N LEU A 382 -9.46 24.45 -0.30
CA LEU A 382 -8.87 23.13 -0.05
C LEU A 382 -7.91 23.19 1.15
N LYS A 383 -7.95 22.17 2.02
CA LYS A 383 -7.16 22.12 3.25
C LYS A 383 -6.09 21.03 3.22
N PRO A 384 -4.95 21.22 3.92
CA PRO A 384 -3.99 20.15 4.18
C PRO A 384 -4.55 19.17 5.24
N PHE A 385 -5.52 18.37 4.82
CA PHE A 385 -6.14 17.28 5.56
C PHE A 385 -6.62 16.24 4.54
N THR A 386 -6.20 14.99 4.70
CA THR A 386 -6.76 13.83 3.99
C THR A 386 -7.48 12.89 4.96
N ALA A 387 -8.55 12.25 4.50
CA ALA A 387 -9.14 11.07 5.12
C ALA A 387 -8.96 9.88 4.15
N ILE A 388 -8.33 8.81 4.61
CA ILE A 388 -7.95 7.65 3.81
C ILE A 388 -8.60 6.40 4.39
N PHE A 389 -9.60 5.87 3.70
CA PHE A 389 -10.28 4.63 4.09
C PHE A 389 -9.52 3.47 3.44
N GLU A 390 -8.96 2.56 4.25
CA GLU A 390 -8.07 1.48 3.79
C GLU A 390 -8.75 0.13 4.08
N TYR A 391 -9.29 -0.50 3.02
CA TYR A 391 -10.11 -1.72 3.10
C TYR A 391 -9.33 -2.95 2.64
N GLY A 392 -9.17 -3.96 3.50
CA GLY A 392 -8.63 -5.25 3.09
C GLY A 392 -9.62 -5.93 2.14
N VAL A 393 -9.18 -6.30 0.94
CA VAL A 393 -10.06 -6.83 -0.10
C VAL A 393 -10.56 -8.23 0.32
N PRO A 394 -11.87 -8.46 0.51
CA PRO A 394 -12.35 -9.68 1.15
C PRO A 394 -12.11 -10.97 0.36
N GLY A 395 -11.91 -12.04 1.13
CA GLY A 395 -11.57 -13.37 0.62
C GLY A 395 -10.09 -13.71 0.84
N ARG A 396 -9.80 -15.01 0.84
CA ARG A 396 -8.45 -15.58 0.98
C ARG A 396 -8.27 -16.65 -0.10
N GLY A 397 -7.03 -17.03 -0.38
CA GLY A 397 -6.69 -18.06 -1.37
C GLY A 397 -6.30 -17.47 -2.74
N CYS A 398 -5.43 -18.18 -3.45
CA CYS A 398 -4.85 -17.76 -4.73
C CYS A 398 -5.87 -17.30 -5.76
N GLN A 399 -6.98 -18.02 -5.91
CA GLN A 399 -7.99 -17.69 -6.91
C GLN A 399 -8.69 -16.34 -6.63
N LYS A 400 -8.71 -15.89 -5.36
CA LYS A 400 -9.16 -14.53 -5.00
C LYS A 400 -8.11 -13.47 -5.36
N VAL A 401 -6.83 -13.73 -5.05
CA VAL A 401 -5.71 -12.83 -5.38
C VAL A 401 -5.59 -12.61 -6.90
N VAL A 402 -5.46 -13.70 -7.66
CA VAL A 402 -5.35 -13.70 -9.13
C VAL A 402 -6.63 -13.13 -9.76
N GLY A 403 -7.80 -13.46 -9.21
CA GLY A 403 -9.09 -12.91 -9.65
C GLY A 403 -9.22 -11.40 -9.45
N TRP A 404 -8.68 -10.83 -8.37
CA TRP A 404 -8.66 -9.39 -8.12
C TRP A 404 -7.65 -8.68 -9.02
N ALA A 405 -6.42 -9.19 -9.12
CA ALA A 405 -5.38 -8.67 -10.01
C ALA A 405 -5.87 -8.61 -11.47
N ARG A 406 -6.55 -9.67 -11.95
CA ARG A 406 -7.15 -9.71 -13.29
C ARG A 406 -8.23 -8.66 -13.52
N GLN A 407 -9.07 -8.37 -12.54
CA GLN A 407 -10.09 -7.32 -12.67
C GLN A 407 -9.47 -5.93 -12.81
N TRP A 408 -8.40 -5.64 -12.08
CA TRP A 408 -7.64 -4.39 -12.23
C TRP A 408 -6.82 -4.31 -13.52
N ALA A 409 -6.22 -5.41 -13.98
CA ALA A 409 -5.58 -5.49 -15.29
C ALA A 409 -6.58 -5.24 -16.43
N GLN A 410 -7.81 -5.79 -16.31
CA GLN A 410 -8.90 -5.56 -17.28
C GLN A 410 -9.36 -4.09 -17.34
N LEU A 411 -9.37 -3.35 -16.23
CA LEU A 411 -9.61 -1.90 -16.27
C LEU A 411 -8.58 -1.16 -17.15
N GLY A 412 -7.37 -1.69 -17.26
CA GLY A 412 -6.31 -1.16 -18.11
C GLY A 412 -6.59 -1.22 -19.62
N THR A 413 -7.44 -2.16 -20.08
CA THR A 413 -7.71 -2.37 -21.52
C THR A 413 -8.70 -1.36 -22.10
N HIS A 414 -9.44 -0.64 -21.25
CA HIS A 414 -10.34 0.43 -21.70
C HIS A 414 -9.57 1.58 -22.36
N ALA A 415 -10.08 2.10 -23.47
CA ALA A 415 -9.47 3.22 -24.19
C ALA A 415 -9.55 4.54 -23.40
N SER A 416 -10.56 4.71 -22.54
CA SER A 416 -10.77 5.87 -21.67
C SER A 416 -11.57 5.49 -20.42
N PHE A 417 -11.83 6.45 -19.53
CA PHE A 417 -12.66 6.29 -18.34
C PHE A 417 -14.17 6.28 -18.69
N ASP A 418 -14.55 5.44 -19.65
CA ASP A 418 -15.91 5.34 -20.21
C ASP A 418 -16.96 4.82 -19.19
N ALA A 419 -18.24 4.82 -19.58
CA ALA A 419 -19.32 4.40 -18.69
C ALA A 419 -19.21 2.93 -18.24
N LEU A 420 -18.64 2.05 -19.07
CA LEU A 420 -18.41 0.63 -18.74
C LEU A 420 -17.21 0.50 -17.78
N TYR A 421 -16.13 1.26 -17.97
CA TYR A 421 -15.03 1.36 -17.01
C TYR A 421 -15.57 1.77 -15.63
N ARG A 422 -16.38 2.84 -15.57
CA ARG A 422 -16.90 3.39 -14.31
C ARG A 422 -17.93 2.48 -13.65
N ALA A 423 -18.74 1.76 -14.42
CA ALA A 423 -19.60 0.69 -13.91
C ALA A 423 -18.79 -0.52 -13.38
N ARG A 424 -17.73 -0.93 -14.08
CA ARG A 424 -16.85 -2.04 -13.68
C ARG A 424 -16.09 -1.72 -12.40
N LEU A 425 -15.48 -0.54 -12.31
CA LEU A 425 -14.81 -0.04 -11.11
C LEU A 425 -15.79 0.09 -9.94
N ALA A 426 -17.03 0.56 -10.17
CA ALA A 426 -18.05 0.66 -9.13
C ALA A 426 -18.37 -0.72 -8.53
N ALA A 427 -18.66 -1.70 -9.37
CA ALA A 427 -18.92 -3.08 -8.93
C ALA A 427 -17.73 -3.72 -8.20
N MET A 428 -16.49 -3.44 -8.63
CA MET A 428 -15.28 -3.87 -7.92
C MET A 428 -15.19 -3.21 -6.54
N THR A 429 -15.44 -1.91 -6.43
CA THR A 429 -15.40 -1.20 -5.13
C THR A 429 -16.51 -1.64 -4.18
N GLU A 430 -17.74 -1.85 -4.66
CA GLU A 430 -18.86 -2.33 -3.85
C GLU A 430 -18.74 -3.80 -3.46
N SER A 431 -17.91 -4.60 -4.15
CA SER A 431 -17.55 -5.94 -3.66
C SER A 431 -16.71 -5.91 -2.37
N VAL A 432 -16.14 -4.75 -2.02
CA VAL A 432 -15.27 -4.53 -0.85
C VAL A 432 -15.96 -3.69 0.23
N VAL A 433 -16.46 -2.49 -0.10
CA VAL A 433 -16.77 -1.46 0.92
C VAL A 433 -18.13 -1.60 1.63
N LEU A 434 -19.04 -2.40 1.07
CA LEU A 434 -20.39 -2.57 1.63
C LEU A 434 -20.37 -3.28 2.99
N HIS A 435 -21.40 -3.04 3.81
CA HIS A 435 -21.64 -3.82 5.02
C HIS A 435 -21.85 -5.31 4.71
N GLY A 436 -21.36 -6.20 5.58
CA GLY A 436 -21.47 -7.65 5.43
C GLY A 436 -20.49 -8.27 4.44
N LYS A 437 -19.46 -7.54 4.00
CA LYS A 437 -18.43 -8.04 3.07
C LYS A 437 -17.26 -8.74 3.76
N ASP A 438 -17.04 -8.47 5.05
CA ASP A 438 -16.02 -9.13 5.86
C ASP A 438 -16.59 -9.36 7.28
N THR A 439 -17.23 -10.52 7.48
CA THR A 439 -17.94 -10.86 8.73
C THR A 439 -17.00 -11.12 9.92
N ASP A 440 -15.71 -11.34 9.65
CA ASP A 440 -14.69 -11.55 10.68
C ASP A 440 -14.27 -10.21 11.34
N LYS A 441 -14.70 -9.06 10.79
CA LYS A 441 -14.34 -7.70 11.23
C LYS A 441 -15.46 -6.94 11.94
N GLY A 442 -15.09 -5.88 12.64
CA GLY A 442 -16.01 -4.99 13.34
C GLY A 442 -17.02 -4.36 12.39
N ASN A 443 -18.28 -4.27 12.84
CA ASN A 443 -19.43 -3.87 12.02
C ASN A 443 -19.57 -4.67 10.70
N TRP A 444 -19.00 -5.89 10.63
CA TRP A 444 -18.92 -6.72 9.41
C TRP A 444 -18.39 -5.98 8.17
N ASN A 445 -17.49 -5.01 8.39
CA ASN A 445 -17.01 -4.11 7.36
C ASN A 445 -15.53 -4.41 7.04
N ALA A 446 -15.18 -4.39 5.75
CA ALA A 446 -13.85 -4.78 5.26
C ALA A 446 -12.70 -3.82 5.64
N LEU A 447 -12.99 -2.66 6.26
CA LEU A 447 -12.01 -1.68 6.70
C LEU A 447 -10.90 -2.34 7.55
N ASN A 448 -9.64 -2.20 7.14
CA ASN A 448 -8.50 -2.47 8.00
C ASN A 448 -8.30 -1.26 8.91
N GLN A 449 -8.16 -0.06 8.32
CA GLN A 449 -8.01 1.19 9.05
C GLN A 449 -8.58 2.40 8.29
N LEU A 450 -9.07 3.41 9.01
CA LEU A 450 -9.27 4.77 8.51
C LEU A 450 -8.12 5.64 9.04
N ARG A 451 -7.34 6.26 8.15
CA ARG A 451 -6.23 7.15 8.52
C ARG A 451 -6.56 8.59 8.16
N THR A 452 -6.02 9.52 8.92
CA THR A 452 -6.02 10.95 8.57
C THR A 452 -4.62 11.50 8.58
N ASN A 453 -4.22 12.21 7.52
CA ASN A 453 -3.00 13.01 7.49
C ASN A 453 -3.42 14.47 7.47
N GLU A 454 -3.17 15.23 8.54
CA GLU A 454 -3.63 16.61 8.64
C GLU A 454 -2.58 17.54 9.23
N ALA A 455 -2.51 18.76 8.70
CA ALA A 455 -1.82 19.87 9.34
C ALA A 455 -2.79 20.97 9.79
N VAL A 456 -3.94 21.12 9.10
CA VAL A 456 -4.87 22.25 9.27
C VAL A 456 -5.43 22.40 10.70
N LEU A 457 -5.45 21.35 11.52
CA LEU A 457 -5.91 21.40 12.91
C LEU A 457 -4.79 21.76 13.91
N GLY A 458 -3.53 21.79 13.47
CA GLY A 458 -2.37 22.02 14.31
C GLY A 458 -2.34 23.42 14.94
N PRO A 459 -2.00 23.55 16.24
CA PRO A 459 -2.21 24.77 17.02
C PRO A 459 -1.39 26.00 16.57
N LYS A 460 -0.29 25.80 15.81
CA LYS A 460 0.57 26.88 15.32
C LYS A 460 0.35 27.11 13.82
N GLN A 461 -0.68 27.88 13.46
CA GLN A 461 -1.05 28.21 12.07
C GLN A 461 -1.32 26.97 11.19
N GLY A 462 -1.89 25.91 11.74
CA GLY A 462 -2.03 24.63 11.03
C GLY A 462 -0.71 23.87 10.95
N ARG A 463 0.03 23.80 12.07
CA ARG A 463 1.24 22.98 12.28
C ARG A 463 1.35 22.55 13.76
N PRO A 464 2.06 21.46 14.09
CA PRO A 464 2.70 20.50 13.17
C PRO A 464 1.68 19.62 12.43
N TRP A 465 2.14 18.94 11.37
CA TRP A 465 1.36 17.86 10.74
C TRP A 465 1.22 16.68 11.70
N GLU A 466 0.17 15.89 11.50
CA GLU A 466 -0.12 14.69 12.28
C GLU A 466 -0.83 13.61 11.46
N LEU A 467 -0.40 12.36 11.65
CA LEU A 467 -1.14 11.17 11.28
C LEU A 467 -1.88 10.62 12.51
N ARG A 468 -3.16 10.27 12.34
CA ARG A 468 -3.92 9.43 13.29
C ARG A 468 -4.53 8.23 12.56
N GLU A 469 -4.56 7.08 13.22
CA GLU A 469 -5.21 5.86 12.73
C GLU A 469 -6.45 5.53 13.57
N PHE A 470 -7.48 5.02 12.91
CA PHE A 470 -8.73 4.61 13.52
C PHE A 470 -9.17 3.24 13.01
N ARG A 471 -9.64 2.37 13.91
CA ARG A 471 -10.12 1.01 13.58
C ARG A 471 -11.52 0.73 14.12
N LEU A 472 -12.12 -0.34 13.60
CA LEU A 472 -13.34 -0.98 14.11
C LEU A 472 -12.97 -2.19 15.00
N ALA A 473 -11.99 -2.00 15.86
CA ALA A 473 -11.46 -3.01 16.77
C ALA A 473 -10.99 -2.36 18.07
N ASP A 474 -11.03 -3.11 19.18
CA ASP A 474 -10.37 -2.76 20.43
C ASP A 474 -8.93 -3.30 20.38
N GLU A 475 -7.96 -2.39 20.48
CA GLU A 475 -6.53 -2.73 20.40
C GLU A 475 -6.04 -3.38 21.70
N ASP A 476 -5.43 -4.56 21.59
CA ASP A 476 -4.71 -5.20 22.69
C ASP A 476 -3.21 -4.92 22.58
N THR A 477 -2.74 -3.89 23.29
CA THR A 477 -1.31 -3.54 23.34
C THR A 477 -0.46 -4.51 24.19
N SER A 478 -1.03 -5.60 24.70
CA SER A 478 -0.32 -6.64 25.45
C SER A 478 0.01 -7.88 24.59
N SER A 479 -0.93 -8.37 23.77
CA SER A 479 -0.69 -9.48 22.83
C SER A 479 -0.53 -9.07 21.36
N GLY A 480 -0.92 -7.84 21.01
CA GLY A 480 -0.94 -7.35 19.62
C GLY A 480 -2.10 -7.90 18.77
N ASN A 481 -3.05 -8.63 19.36
CA ASN A 481 -4.19 -9.22 18.65
C ASN A 481 -5.47 -8.40 18.89
N ASP A 482 -5.72 -7.41 18.02
CA ASP A 482 -6.93 -6.59 18.08
C ASP A 482 -8.22 -7.44 18.03
N LEU A 483 -9.21 -7.08 18.86
CA LEU A 483 -10.52 -7.74 18.86
C LEU A 483 -11.52 -6.93 18.02
N PRO A 484 -12.14 -7.52 16.97
CA PRO A 484 -13.18 -6.86 16.18
C PRO A 484 -14.34 -6.33 17.04
N THR A 485 -14.73 -5.06 16.86
CA THR A 485 -15.84 -4.49 17.65
C THR A 485 -16.99 -3.95 16.83
N TYR A 486 -18.18 -4.14 17.39
CA TYR A 486 -19.41 -3.48 16.99
C TYR A 486 -19.50 -2.10 17.68
N GLY A 487 -19.64 -1.03 16.91
CA GLY A 487 -19.72 0.34 17.44
C GLY A 487 -19.05 1.40 16.56
N GLY A 488 -18.75 2.56 17.15
CA GLY A 488 -18.03 3.65 16.48
C GLY A 488 -16.52 3.42 16.34
N LEU A 489 -15.88 4.17 15.45
CA LEU A 489 -14.42 4.16 15.26
C LEU A 489 -13.66 4.51 16.54
N ARG A 490 -12.60 3.74 16.81
CA ARG A 490 -11.65 3.91 17.92
C ARG A 490 -10.32 4.45 17.39
N VAL A 491 -9.58 5.16 18.23
CA VAL A 491 -8.17 5.48 18.00
C VAL A 491 -7.33 4.20 18.10
N HIS A 492 -6.24 4.12 17.35
CA HIS A 492 -5.35 2.95 17.29
C HIS A 492 -3.88 3.38 17.21
N THR A 493 -2.93 2.57 17.68
CA THR A 493 -1.51 2.84 17.47
C THR A 493 -1.13 2.90 16.00
N LEU A 494 -0.14 3.72 15.67
CA LEU A 494 0.44 3.73 14.33
C LEU A 494 1.42 2.58 14.20
N ALA A 495 1.04 1.57 13.42
CA ALA A 495 1.91 0.44 13.14
C ALA A 495 3.27 0.90 12.57
N GLN A 496 4.30 0.13 12.91
CA GLN A 496 5.72 0.42 12.65
C GLN A 496 6.26 1.79 13.12
N THR A 497 5.48 2.62 13.83
CA THR A 497 5.86 4.01 14.15
C THR A 497 6.04 4.20 15.66
N PRO A 498 7.21 4.66 16.13
CA PRO A 498 7.41 4.93 17.55
C PRO A 498 6.65 6.17 18.04
N ASP A 499 6.44 6.23 19.35
CA ASP A 499 5.95 7.39 20.10
C ASP A 499 6.97 8.54 20.00
N ASP A 500 6.66 9.57 19.20
CA ASP A 500 7.53 10.74 18.98
C ASP A 500 7.39 11.85 20.05
N ALA A 501 6.60 11.61 21.11
CA ALA A 501 6.60 12.39 22.34
C ALA A 501 7.51 11.76 23.43
N ALA A 502 7.63 10.43 23.48
CA ALA A 502 8.44 9.69 24.45
C ALA A 502 9.84 9.28 23.94
N HIS A 503 10.04 9.19 22.62
CA HIS A 503 11.32 8.86 21.99
C HIS A 503 11.77 9.98 21.04
N ASP A 504 12.87 10.66 21.39
CA ASP A 504 13.47 11.65 20.51
C ASP A 504 14.09 10.97 19.27
N SER A 505 13.58 11.35 18.10
CA SER A 505 13.91 10.75 16.80
C SER A 505 15.38 10.86 16.35
N GLN A 506 16.22 11.62 17.04
CA GLN A 506 17.62 11.85 16.70
C GLN A 506 18.59 11.30 17.76
N THR A 507 18.10 11.00 18.96
CA THR A 507 18.96 10.82 20.14
C THR A 507 18.53 9.73 21.13
N ASP A 508 17.31 9.16 21.03
CA ASP A 508 16.82 8.15 21.98
C ASP A 508 17.60 6.83 21.88
N ALA A 509 17.98 6.32 23.06
CA ALA A 509 18.86 5.15 23.19
C ALA A 509 18.11 3.81 23.01
N ASP A 510 16.79 3.77 23.19
CA ASP A 510 15.98 2.57 23.00
C ASP A 510 15.64 2.38 21.52
N VAL A 511 15.39 3.47 20.78
CA VAL A 511 15.34 3.47 19.30
C VAL A 511 16.68 3.04 18.71
N ASP A 512 17.79 3.68 19.11
CA ASP A 512 19.13 3.34 18.61
C ASP A 512 19.48 1.85 18.84
N LEU A 513 19.18 1.34 20.05
CA LEU A 513 19.39 -0.06 20.39
C LEU A 513 18.46 -1.01 19.61
N PHE A 514 17.18 -0.65 19.43
CA PHE A 514 16.24 -1.44 18.63
C PHE A 514 16.70 -1.56 17.18
N VAL A 515 17.12 -0.46 16.57
CA VAL A 515 17.64 -0.45 15.19
C VAL A 515 18.91 -1.28 15.05
N ARG A 516 19.89 -1.08 15.94
CA ARG A 516 21.19 -1.77 15.86
C ARG A 516 21.17 -3.21 16.37
N THR A 517 20.03 -3.71 16.87
CA THR A 517 19.83 -5.12 17.23
C THR A 517 18.72 -5.78 16.41
N GLN A 518 17.45 -5.48 16.69
CA GLN A 518 16.30 -6.16 16.08
C GLN A 518 16.16 -5.85 14.60
N VAL A 519 16.31 -4.58 14.18
CA VAL A 519 16.25 -4.25 12.75
C VAL A 519 17.50 -4.76 12.04
N LYS A 520 18.69 -4.64 12.66
CA LYS A 520 19.95 -5.14 12.11
C LYS A 520 19.94 -6.64 11.82
N SER A 521 19.41 -7.47 12.72
CA SER A 521 19.31 -8.93 12.52
C SER A 521 18.25 -9.34 11.49
N GLY A 522 17.34 -8.43 11.13
CA GLY A 522 16.37 -8.61 10.05
C GLY A 522 16.88 -8.21 8.65
N VAL A 523 18.11 -7.69 8.50
CA VAL A 523 18.61 -7.17 7.22
C VAL A 523 19.03 -8.29 6.25
N ASP A 524 18.55 -8.20 5.00
CA ASP A 524 18.91 -9.11 3.90
C ASP A 524 20.42 -9.06 3.54
N GLN A 525 21.13 -10.19 3.70
CA GLN A 525 22.58 -10.28 3.47
C GLN A 525 22.98 -10.99 2.15
N PRO A 526 24.13 -10.65 1.53
CA PRO A 526 24.95 -9.46 1.79
C PRO A 526 24.29 -8.15 1.30
N VAL A 527 24.45 -7.09 2.08
CA VAL A 527 23.96 -5.72 1.77
C VAL A 527 24.82 -5.04 0.69
N LEU A 528 24.18 -4.25 -0.17
CA LEU A 528 24.84 -3.29 -1.06
C LEU A 528 24.03 -1.98 -1.08
N LEU A 529 24.60 -0.88 -0.60
CA LEU A 529 23.90 0.40 -0.57
C LEU A 529 23.91 1.07 -1.97
N PRO A 530 22.78 1.62 -2.47
CA PRO A 530 21.42 1.56 -1.94
C PRO A 530 20.58 0.43 -2.58
N THR A 531 21.14 -0.32 -3.54
CA THR A 531 20.40 -1.21 -4.46
C THR A 531 20.05 -2.58 -3.88
N ARG A 532 20.65 -2.99 -2.76
CA ARG A 532 20.28 -4.19 -2.00
C ARG A 532 20.28 -3.87 -0.52
N CYS A 533 19.16 -3.31 -0.08
CA CYS A 533 18.82 -3.08 1.31
C CYS A 533 17.32 -3.39 1.49
N ALA A 534 17.02 -4.17 2.53
CA ALA A 534 15.70 -4.55 3.01
C ALA A 534 15.88 -5.11 4.43
N ALA A 535 14.90 -4.92 5.32
CA ALA A 535 14.95 -5.44 6.69
C ALA A 535 13.57 -5.91 7.17
N GLU A 536 13.47 -7.13 7.70
CA GLU A 536 12.24 -7.61 8.35
C GLU A 536 12.26 -7.28 9.85
N PHE A 537 11.27 -6.53 10.33
CA PHE A 537 11.09 -6.21 11.75
C PHE A 537 9.64 -5.85 12.06
N THR A 538 9.30 -5.84 13.35
CA THR A 538 8.07 -5.19 13.85
C THR A 538 8.42 -4.33 15.05
N VAL A 539 8.07 -3.03 15.01
CA VAL A 539 8.14 -2.15 16.18
C VAL A 539 7.11 -2.64 17.21
N PRO A 540 7.54 -3.15 18.37
CA PRO A 540 6.63 -3.72 19.37
C PRO A 540 5.86 -2.60 20.06
N HIS A 541 4.73 -2.94 20.71
CA HIS A 541 4.04 -2.00 21.60
C HIS A 541 4.94 -1.52 22.74
N ARG A 542 5.83 -2.39 23.25
CA ARG A 542 6.81 -2.07 24.29
C ARG A 542 8.20 -2.57 23.92
N PHE A 543 9.23 -1.76 24.22
CA PHE A 543 10.63 -2.19 24.15
C PHE A 543 11.29 -1.96 25.52
N ARG A 544 11.98 -3.00 26.03
CA ARG A 544 12.64 -2.99 27.36
C ARG A 544 11.73 -2.54 28.51
N GLY A 545 10.43 -2.82 28.40
CA GLY A 545 9.38 -2.48 29.38
C GLY A 545 8.72 -1.11 29.19
N ARG A 546 9.39 -0.15 28.55
CA ARG A 546 8.80 1.14 28.15
C ARG A 546 7.80 0.90 27.00
N PRO A 547 6.72 1.71 26.87
CA PRO A 547 6.05 1.89 25.58
C PRO A 547 7.06 2.22 24.48
N MET A 548 6.74 1.84 23.25
CA MET A 548 7.58 2.11 22.07
C MET A 548 6.74 2.60 20.89
N ARG A 549 5.65 1.90 20.53
CA ARG A 549 4.77 2.28 19.41
C ARG A 549 3.80 3.41 19.79
N GLY A 550 3.73 4.46 18.97
CA GLY A 550 2.92 5.68 19.20
C GLY A 550 1.46 5.57 18.79
N ALA A 551 0.64 6.52 19.23
CA ALA A 551 -0.80 6.64 18.95
C ALA A 551 -1.14 7.80 17.99
N ASN A 552 -0.21 8.73 17.78
CA ASN A 552 -0.15 9.58 16.59
C ASN A 552 1.25 9.48 15.96
N SER A 553 1.49 10.32 14.94
CA SER A 553 2.84 10.63 14.47
C SER A 553 2.85 12.07 13.99
N LEU A 554 3.72 12.87 14.57
CA LEU A 554 3.98 14.25 14.16
C LEU A 554 5.04 14.28 13.07
N VAL A 555 5.08 15.34 12.27
CA VAL A 555 6.29 15.68 11.48
C VAL A 555 6.65 17.14 11.74
N ALA A 556 7.93 17.37 12.02
CA ALA A 556 8.46 18.44 12.87
C ALA A 556 7.86 18.38 14.31
N PRO A 557 8.59 17.85 15.31
CA PRO A 557 10.06 17.70 15.34
C PRO A 557 10.69 16.55 14.54
N PRO A 558 10.15 15.32 14.41
CA PRO A 558 10.84 14.28 13.66
C PRO A 558 10.82 14.61 12.15
N THR A 559 11.89 14.22 11.47
CA THR A 559 12.08 14.41 10.02
C THR A 559 12.59 13.13 9.33
N HIS A 560 13.28 12.31 10.11
CA HIS A 560 13.60 10.90 9.92
C HIS A 560 13.89 10.32 11.32
N TRP A 561 13.95 9.00 11.45
CA TRP A 561 14.51 8.36 12.65
C TRP A 561 15.99 8.02 12.44
N ALA A 562 16.83 8.48 13.36
CA ALA A 562 18.26 8.20 13.36
C ALA A 562 18.60 6.99 14.24
N ALA A 563 19.68 6.29 13.89
CA ALA A 563 20.40 5.41 14.80
C ALA A 563 21.75 6.07 15.09
N ARG A 564 21.84 6.79 16.21
CA ARG A 564 22.99 7.62 16.59
C ARG A 564 24.30 6.82 16.65
N GLY A 565 24.25 5.57 17.08
CA GLY A 565 25.40 4.69 17.21
C GLY A 565 25.76 3.94 15.92
N ALA A 566 25.01 4.13 14.82
CA ALA A 566 25.24 3.43 13.56
C ALA A 566 26.39 4.09 12.79
N PRO A 567 27.53 3.40 12.56
CA PRO A 567 28.63 3.96 11.82
C PRO A 567 28.32 3.90 10.32
N VAL A 568 28.59 5.00 9.61
CA VAL A 568 28.35 5.09 8.15
C VAL A 568 29.16 4.06 7.32
N SER A 569 30.17 3.43 7.94
CA SER A 569 30.98 2.36 7.35
C SER A 569 30.39 0.95 7.52
N ASP A 570 29.38 0.72 8.36
CA ASP A 570 28.64 -0.54 8.41
C ASP A 570 27.39 -0.45 7.51
N ALA A 571 27.49 -1.01 6.31
CA ALA A 571 26.39 -1.03 5.36
C ALA A 571 25.10 -1.67 5.92
N THR A 572 25.22 -2.64 6.85
CA THR A 572 24.08 -3.29 7.49
C THR A 572 23.37 -2.35 8.46
N GLU A 573 24.10 -1.57 9.27
CA GLU A 573 23.47 -0.61 10.19
C GLU A 573 22.91 0.62 9.46
N VAL A 574 23.60 1.09 8.42
CA VAL A 574 23.07 2.13 7.52
C VAL A 574 21.76 1.67 6.87
N CYS A 575 21.69 0.40 6.44
CA CYS A 575 20.48 -0.21 5.88
C CYS A 575 19.37 -0.40 6.93
N ALA A 576 19.68 -0.98 8.09
CA ALA A 576 18.73 -1.19 9.18
C ALA A 576 18.05 0.12 9.60
N ARG A 577 18.82 1.20 9.77
CA ARG A 577 18.30 2.53 10.08
C ARG A 577 17.46 3.10 8.92
N LYS A 578 17.83 2.86 7.66
CA LYS A 578 17.03 3.31 6.51
C LYS A 578 15.65 2.65 6.52
N GLU A 579 15.62 1.33 6.61
CA GLU A 579 14.38 0.55 6.57
C GLU A 579 13.53 0.77 7.82
N PHE A 580 14.13 1.01 8.99
CA PHE A 580 13.40 1.50 10.16
C PHE A 580 12.65 2.80 9.83
N SER A 581 13.38 3.87 9.50
CA SER A 581 12.78 5.19 9.26
C SER A 581 11.79 5.20 8.08
N LEU A 582 12.12 4.55 6.97
CA LEU A 582 11.30 4.48 5.75
C LEU A 582 9.96 3.74 5.94
N ASN A 583 9.82 2.90 6.97
CA ASN A 583 8.57 2.20 7.27
C ASN A 583 7.81 2.79 8.47
N THR A 584 8.38 3.78 9.19
CA THR A 584 7.62 4.67 10.09
C THR A 584 6.78 5.69 9.30
N CYS A 585 5.68 6.18 9.87
CA CYS A 585 4.86 7.22 9.24
C CYS A 585 5.65 8.53 9.00
N ASN A 586 6.30 9.07 10.03
CA ASN A 586 7.01 10.35 9.99
C ASN A 586 8.33 10.34 9.21
N GLY A 587 9.04 9.21 9.14
CA GLY A 587 10.17 9.04 8.21
C GLY A 587 9.69 8.90 6.75
N CYS A 588 8.72 8.01 6.49
CA CYS A 588 8.18 7.79 5.14
C CYS A 588 7.51 9.04 4.56
N HIS A 589 6.87 9.87 5.38
CA HIS A 589 6.20 11.10 4.96
C HIS A 589 7.12 12.34 5.07
N PHE A 590 8.45 12.18 5.11
CA PHE A 590 9.35 13.33 5.05
C PHE A 590 10.71 13.09 4.36
N GLN A 591 11.85 13.19 5.05
CA GLN A 591 13.17 13.26 4.41
C GLN A 591 13.55 11.97 3.68
N ASP A 592 13.16 10.80 4.19
CA ASP A 592 13.59 9.51 3.61
C ASP A 592 12.99 9.22 2.22
N THR A 593 11.93 9.95 1.83
CA THR A 593 11.25 9.85 0.53
C THR A 593 11.26 11.17 -0.26
N GLY A 594 11.84 12.24 0.29
CA GLY A 594 11.83 13.57 -0.32
C GLY A 594 10.44 14.22 -0.38
N THR A 595 9.52 13.84 0.51
CA THR A 595 8.16 14.43 0.61
C THR A 595 8.18 15.67 1.51
N ASN A 596 8.91 16.70 1.05
CA ASN A 596 9.22 17.92 1.80
C ASN A 596 8.85 19.23 1.06
N ASP A 597 8.13 19.17 -0.06
CA ASP A 597 7.68 20.35 -0.82
C ASP A 597 6.61 21.13 -0.04
N PHE A 598 7.08 22.06 0.80
CA PHE A 598 6.26 22.97 1.58
C PHE A 598 5.57 24.06 0.73
N SER A 599 5.84 24.16 -0.58
CA SER A 599 5.63 25.38 -1.34
C SER A 599 4.19 25.57 -1.87
N GLY A 600 3.57 26.68 -1.44
CA GLY A 600 2.28 27.16 -1.97
C GLY A 600 1.12 26.16 -1.83
N VAL A 601 0.17 26.23 -2.77
CA VAL A 601 -1.04 25.40 -2.80
C VAL A 601 -0.82 23.97 -3.33
N ASN A 602 0.32 23.69 -3.98
CA ASN A 602 0.58 22.38 -4.60
C ASN A 602 1.48 21.47 -3.75
N ASN A 603 1.59 21.80 -2.46
CA ASN A 603 2.39 21.14 -1.43
C ASN A 603 2.19 19.60 -1.43
N THR A 604 3.30 18.85 -1.56
CA THR A 604 3.39 17.39 -1.37
C THR A 604 4.17 17.02 -0.10
N ALA A 605 4.49 18.00 0.76
CA ALA A 605 5.02 17.70 2.08
C ALA A 605 4.03 16.81 2.84
N PHE A 606 4.56 15.79 3.52
CA PHE A 606 3.79 14.86 4.35
C PHE A 606 2.68 14.06 3.63
N THR A 607 2.61 14.07 2.29
CA THR A 607 1.51 13.45 1.55
C THR A 607 1.95 12.82 0.23
N HIS A 608 1.54 11.57 0.00
CA HIS A 608 1.74 10.89 -1.29
C HIS A 608 0.77 11.38 -2.38
N ILE A 609 -0.38 11.94 -1.99
CA ILE A 609 -1.39 12.56 -2.86
C ILE A 609 -1.76 13.91 -2.22
N SER A 610 -1.52 15.02 -2.92
CA SER A 610 -1.67 16.38 -2.37
C SER A 610 -3.13 16.81 -2.31
N PRO A 611 -3.71 17.07 -1.11
CA PRO A 611 -5.13 17.45 -0.96
C PRO A 611 -5.45 18.87 -1.46
N THR A 612 -4.43 19.74 -1.59
CA THR A 612 -4.60 21.16 -1.94
C THR A 612 -4.35 21.45 -3.42
N SER A 613 -3.89 20.46 -4.20
CA SER A 613 -3.44 20.61 -5.59
C SER A 613 -4.55 20.64 -6.66
N GLY A 614 -5.83 20.58 -6.28
CA GLY A 614 -6.96 20.50 -7.22
C GLY A 614 -7.30 19.07 -7.65
N ILE A 615 -7.90 18.92 -8.84
CA ILE A 615 -8.23 17.65 -9.51
C ILE A 615 -7.67 17.70 -10.94
N PRO A 616 -6.96 16.67 -11.45
CA PRO A 616 -6.54 15.45 -10.73
C PRO A 616 -5.44 15.75 -9.70
N ALA A 617 -5.56 15.20 -8.49
CA ALA A 617 -4.65 15.52 -7.38
C ALA A 617 -3.19 15.11 -7.69
N ARG A 618 -2.22 16.00 -7.41
CA ARG A 618 -0.78 15.79 -7.63
C ARG A 618 -0.26 14.63 -6.77
N LEU A 619 0.57 13.78 -7.39
CA LEU A 619 1.33 12.73 -6.71
C LEU A 619 2.75 13.21 -6.36
N SER A 620 3.34 12.64 -5.31
CA SER A 620 4.77 12.86 -5.00
C SER A 620 5.70 12.09 -5.94
N LYS A 621 6.97 12.51 -6.05
CA LYS A 621 7.97 11.77 -6.84
C LYS A 621 8.35 10.41 -6.24
N PHE A 622 8.18 10.20 -4.94
CA PHE A 622 8.32 8.87 -4.31
C PHE A 622 7.42 7.82 -4.99
N LEU A 623 6.15 8.17 -5.25
CA LEU A 623 5.23 7.27 -5.95
C LEU A 623 5.59 7.11 -7.43
N THR A 624 5.84 8.22 -8.12
CA THR A 624 5.91 8.25 -9.60
C THR A 624 7.29 7.97 -10.16
N GLY A 625 8.36 8.04 -9.35
CA GLY A 625 9.74 8.08 -9.84
C GLY A 625 10.09 9.32 -10.66
N GLY A 626 9.19 10.31 -10.75
CA GLY A 626 9.25 11.39 -11.74
C GLY A 626 8.50 11.10 -13.06
N GLY A 627 7.98 9.88 -13.23
CA GLY A 627 7.17 9.46 -14.37
C GLY A 627 7.50 8.03 -14.84
N PRO A 628 6.69 7.44 -15.74
CA PRO A 628 6.97 6.12 -16.29
C PRO A 628 8.36 6.08 -16.96
N GLY A 629 9.17 5.06 -16.63
CA GLY A 629 10.56 4.96 -17.09
C GLY A 629 11.59 5.76 -16.28
N PHE A 630 11.18 6.45 -15.20
CA PHE A 630 12.07 7.21 -14.31
C PHE A 630 12.06 6.69 -12.87
N MET A 631 13.11 7.04 -12.12
CA MET A 631 13.23 6.85 -10.67
C MET A 631 13.70 8.15 -10.00
N TYR A 632 13.17 8.39 -8.79
CA TYR A 632 13.48 9.56 -7.98
C TYR A 632 14.49 9.20 -6.89
N SER A 633 15.66 9.85 -6.91
CA SER A 633 16.78 9.58 -6.02
C SER A 633 16.88 10.64 -4.93
N VAL A 634 16.85 10.22 -3.67
CA VAL A 634 16.82 11.07 -2.47
C VAL A 634 18.09 10.79 -1.63
N PRO A 635 18.85 11.81 -1.22
CA PRO A 635 20.00 11.64 -0.32
C PRO A 635 19.63 10.91 0.97
N ASP A 636 20.61 10.35 1.68
CA ASP A 636 20.33 9.75 2.98
C ASP A 636 19.99 10.81 4.04
N ALA A 637 18.91 10.59 4.80
CA ALA A 637 18.42 11.57 5.76
C ALA A 637 19.36 11.78 6.99
N GLN A 638 20.12 10.75 7.38
CA GLN A 638 21.08 10.81 8.50
C GLN A 638 22.51 11.06 8.01
N PHE A 639 22.92 10.39 6.93
CA PHE A 639 24.32 10.35 6.47
C PHE A 639 24.61 11.26 5.26
N GLY A 640 23.58 11.85 4.65
CA GLY A 640 23.71 12.79 3.53
C GLY A 640 24.45 12.20 2.33
N ALA A 641 25.42 12.94 1.79
CA ALA A 641 26.26 12.52 0.67
C ALA A 641 27.28 11.43 1.00
N SER A 642 27.38 10.99 2.27
CA SER A 642 28.26 9.90 2.69
C SER A 642 27.72 8.52 2.31
N VAL A 643 26.44 8.46 1.91
CA VAL A 643 25.73 7.25 1.44
C VAL A 643 25.08 7.57 0.09
N ALA A 644 25.07 6.60 -0.81
CA ALA A 644 24.46 6.75 -2.13
C ALA A 644 22.94 6.95 -2.05
N SER A 645 22.40 7.85 -2.88
CA SER A 645 21.00 8.27 -2.82
C SER A 645 19.99 7.13 -3.08
N TRP A 646 19.01 7.03 -2.19
CA TRP A 646 17.93 6.06 -2.21
C TRP A 646 16.97 6.35 -3.36
N SER A 647 16.82 5.41 -4.29
CA SER A 647 15.98 5.59 -5.47
C SER A 647 14.60 4.96 -5.28
N PHE A 648 13.56 5.59 -5.84
CA PHE A 648 12.17 5.20 -5.69
C PHE A 648 11.41 5.25 -7.03
N ALA A 649 10.52 4.28 -7.22
CA ALA A 649 9.57 4.22 -8.34
C ALA A 649 8.37 3.33 -7.93
N ASP A 650 7.63 3.73 -6.89
CA ASP A 650 6.67 2.84 -6.20
C ASP A 650 5.56 2.33 -7.14
N LEU A 651 5.03 3.18 -8.02
CA LEU A 651 4.03 2.78 -9.03
C LEU A 651 4.58 1.82 -10.09
N GLN A 652 5.87 1.88 -10.41
CA GLN A 652 6.52 0.89 -11.28
C GLN A 652 6.55 -0.49 -10.61
N ARG A 653 6.92 -0.57 -9.33
CA ARG A 653 6.90 -1.82 -8.56
C ARG A 653 5.49 -2.43 -8.53
N ARG A 654 4.48 -1.61 -8.24
CA ARG A 654 3.05 -2.04 -8.22
C ARG A 654 2.54 -2.47 -9.60
N HIS A 655 2.96 -1.79 -10.68
CA HIS A 655 2.61 -2.14 -12.06
C HIS A 655 3.10 -3.55 -12.42
N GLU A 656 4.38 -3.85 -12.16
CA GLU A 656 4.92 -5.18 -12.43
C GLU A 656 4.26 -6.26 -11.56
N GLN A 657 4.06 -6.01 -10.27
CA GLN A 657 3.38 -6.95 -9.37
C GLN A 657 1.91 -7.20 -9.76
N LEU A 658 1.19 -6.18 -10.25
CA LEU A 658 -0.18 -6.33 -10.76
C LEU A 658 -0.24 -7.33 -11.91
N TYR A 659 0.59 -7.13 -12.94
CA TYR A 659 0.56 -7.99 -14.12
C TYR A 659 1.13 -9.39 -13.83
N GLU A 660 2.17 -9.52 -13.01
CA GLU A 660 2.65 -10.82 -12.54
C GLU A 660 1.56 -11.62 -11.80
N LEU A 661 0.73 -10.98 -10.99
CA LEU A 661 -0.40 -11.65 -10.33
C LEU A 661 -1.57 -11.92 -11.28
N ALA A 662 -1.82 -11.05 -12.27
CA ALA A 662 -2.93 -11.20 -13.19
C ALA A 662 -2.72 -12.30 -14.25
N THR A 663 -1.51 -12.40 -14.82
CA THR A 663 -1.23 -13.27 -15.98
C THR A 663 -0.37 -14.49 -15.63
N CYS A 664 0.74 -14.31 -14.89
CA CYS A 664 1.81 -15.31 -14.81
C CYS A 664 1.78 -16.17 -13.54
N SER A 665 1.38 -15.58 -12.41
CA SER A 665 1.31 -16.28 -11.12
C SER A 665 0.37 -17.48 -11.22
N SER A 666 0.87 -18.64 -10.80
CA SER A 666 0.16 -19.93 -10.83
C SER A 666 -0.24 -20.33 -9.41
N CYS A 667 -1.40 -20.96 -9.24
CA CYS A 667 -1.91 -21.35 -7.92
C CYS A 667 -1.40 -22.74 -7.51
N GLY A 668 -0.59 -22.78 -6.45
CA GLY A 668 -0.23 -24.02 -5.76
C GLY A 668 -1.23 -24.32 -4.65
N ARG A 669 -1.59 -25.59 -4.49
CA ARG A 669 -2.31 -26.08 -3.30
C ARG A 669 -1.32 -26.78 -2.36
N PHE A 670 -1.28 -26.32 -1.12
CA PHE A 670 -0.35 -26.78 -0.09
C PHE A 670 -1.11 -27.52 1.00
N LEU A 671 -0.44 -28.42 1.72
CA LEU A 671 -1.03 -29.16 2.83
C LEU A 671 -0.44 -28.66 4.15
N GLY A 672 -1.33 -28.19 5.03
CA GLY A 672 -0.94 -27.75 6.37
C GLY A 672 -0.52 -28.93 7.26
N VAL A 673 0.35 -28.64 8.21
CA VAL A 673 0.59 -29.49 9.39
C VAL A 673 0.20 -28.75 10.65
N ASP A 674 -0.31 -29.44 11.68
CA ASP A 674 -0.67 -28.82 12.96
C ASP A 674 0.54 -28.48 13.86
N GLU A 675 0.30 -27.71 14.92
CA GLU A 675 1.30 -27.35 15.94
C GLU A 675 1.91 -28.57 16.66
N GLY A 676 1.17 -29.68 16.75
CA GLY A 676 1.64 -30.96 17.28
C GLY A 676 2.76 -31.56 16.42
N PHE A 677 2.89 -31.20 15.15
CA PHE A 677 4.05 -31.54 14.33
C PHE A 677 5.33 -30.87 14.86
N LEU A 678 5.25 -29.64 15.39
CA LEU A 678 6.40 -28.94 15.98
C LEU A 678 6.76 -29.54 17.34
N VAL A 679 5.76 -29.83 18.19
CA VAL A 679 5.97 -30.56 19.46
C VAL A 679 6.59 -31.93 19.20
N ARG A 680 6.17 -32.64 18.15
CA ARG A 680 6.77 -33.92 17.75
C ARG A 680 8.16 -33.76 17.16
N MET A 681 8.45 -32.66 16.48
CA MET A 681 9.79 -32.33 15.97
C MET A 681 10.76 -32.10 17.12
N GLU A 682 10.39 -31.29 18.13
CA GLU A 682 11.19 -31.09 19.33
C GLU A 682 11.45 -32.41 20.06
N ALA A 683 10.40 -33.22 20.29
CA ALA A 683 10.51 -34.50 21.00
C ALA A 683 11.36 -35.57 20.30
N LEU A 684 11.78 -35.35 19.05
CA LEU A 684 12.61 -36.27 18.27
C LEU A 684 14.00 -35.70 17.92
N ALA A 685 14.09 -34.40 17.61
CA ALA A 685 15.32 -33.72 17.23
C ALA A 685 15.98 -32.95 18.40
N GLY A 686 15.28 -32.76 19.51
CA GLY A 686 15.73 -31.96 20.66
C GLY A 686 15.66 -30.45 20.43
N ALA A 687 15.06 -29.99 19.32
CA ALA A 687 14.81 -28.59 18.96
C ALA A 687 13.82 -28.48 17.78
N VAL A 688 13.32 -27.27 17.52
CA VAL A 688 12.59 -26.86 16.31
C VAL A 688 13.35 -25.73 15.61
N PRO A 689 13.63 -25.79 14.30
CA PRO A 689 14.33 -24.72 13.59
C PRO A 689 13.34 -23.62 13.14
N LEU A 690 12.69 -22.99 14.12
CA LEU A 690 11.77 -21.88 13.91
C LEU A 690 12.53 -20.57 13.66
N ASP A 691 12.31 -20.01 12.49
CA ASP A 691 12.81 -18.72 12.03
C ASP A 691 11.62 -17.76 11.95
N VAL A 692 11.60 -16.78 12.84
CA VAL A 692 10.56 -15.76 12.98
C VAL A 692 11.23 -14.39 13.09
N SER A 693 10.50 -13.34 12.72
CA SER A 693 10.99 -11.97 12.69
C SER A 693 11.62 -11.56 14.05
N PRO A 694 12.73 -10.80 14.07
CA PRO A 694 13.33 -10.32 15.30
C PRO A 694 12.33 -9.60 16.21
N GLY A 695 12.31 -9.97 17.49
CA GLY A 695 11.40 -9.41 18.49
C GLY A 695 10.04 -10.12 18.64
N ALA A 696 9.79 -11.20 17.89
CA ALA A 696 8.64 -12.07 18.13
C ALA A 696 8.66 -12.73 19.54
N GLU A 697 7.49 -13.13 20.05
CA GLU A 697 7.40 -13.84 21.34
C GLU A 697 8.14 -15.19 21.32
N PRO A 698 8.82 -15.59 22.41
CA PRO A 698 9.46 -16.90 22.50
C PRO A 698 8.43 -18.04 22.33
N PRO A 699 8.66 -19.02 21.43
CA PRO A 699 7.77 -20.16 21.29
C PRO A 699 7.81 -21.06 22.53
N PRO A 700 6.77 -21.89 22.76
CA PRO A 700 6.70 -22.82 23.90
C PRO A 700 7.64 -24.04 23.80
N PHE A 701 8.53 -24.06 22.80
CA PHE A 701 9.46 -25.14 22.48
C PHE A 701 10.86 -24.59 22.22
N LYS A 702 11.90 -25.40 22.43
CA LYS A 702 13.30 -25.03 22.22
C LYS A 702 13.61 -24.81 20.73
N VAL A 703 14.04 -23.59 20.38
CA VAL A 703 14.53 -23.27 19.04
C VAL A 703 15.96 -23.80 18.82
N GLY A 704 16.24 -24.34 17.64
CA GLY A 704 17.58 -24.83 17.26
C GLY A 704 17.60 -25.62 15.94
N ALA A 705 18.78 -25.76 15.34
CA ALA A 705 18.96 -26.40 14.04
C ALA A 705 18.83 -27.92 14.05
N ILE A 706 18.45 -28.48 12.90
CA ILE A 706 18.46 -29.91 12.62
C ILE A 706 19.50 -30.19 11.53
N HIS A 707 20.58 -30.90 11.88
CA HIS A 707 21.69 -31.21 10.97
C HIS A 707 21.70 -32.67 10.45
N ASP A 708 20.78 -33.51 10.93
CA ASP A 708 20.75 -34.94 10.61
C ASP A 708 19.77 -35.28 9.46
N VAL A 709 20.28 -35.96 8.43
CA VAL A 709 19.53 -36.44 7.26
C VAL A 709 18.57 -37.59 7.62
N ALA A 710 18.90 -38.41 8.62
CA ALA A 710 17.98 -39.44 9.11
C ALA A 710 16.77 -38.81 9.83
N MET A 711 16.99 -37.73 10.60
CA MET A 711 15.91 -36.92 11.16
C MET A 711 15.06 -36.24 10.08
N VAL A 712 15.66 -35.66 9.04
CA VAL A 712 14.90 -35.12 7.87
C VAL A 712 14.00 -36.20 7.27
N THR A 713 14.52 -37.40 7.06
CA THR A 713 13.76 -38.56 6.56
C THR A 713 12.56 -38.84 7.48
N ARG A 714 12.81 -38.99 8.79
CA ARG A 714 11.78 -39.28 9.79
C ARG A 714 10.70 -38.21 9.88
N LEU A 715 11.06 -36.93 9.73
CA LEU A 715 10.10 -35.81 9.73
C LEU A 715 9.20 -35.85 8.50
N LEU A 716 9.74 -36.14 7.31
CA LEU A 716 8.95 -36.33 6.09
C LEU A 716 7.96 -37.50 6.23
N GLU A 717 8.37 -38.60 6.84
CA GLU A 717 7.51 -39.76 7.09
C GLU A 717 6.37 -39.48 8.08
N LEU A 718 6.57 -38.55 9.02
CA LEU A 718 5.59 -38.20 10.05
C LEU A 718 4.49 -37.23 9.56
N ARG A 719 4.74 -36.42 8.53
CA ARG A 719 3.79 -35.40 8.01
C ARG A 719 2.33 -35.90 7.82
N PRO A 720 2.05 -37.13 7.34
CA PRO A 720 0.68 -37.64 7.21
C PRO A 720 -0.10 -37.73 8.53
N GLY A 721 0.57 -37.90 9.67
CA GLY A 721 -0.07 -38.03 10.98
C GLY A 721 -0.54 -36.72 11.61
N PHE A 722 -0.09 -35.58 11.06
CA PHE A 722 -0.37 -34.22 11.56
C PHE A 722 -1.06 -33.36 10.49
N LYS A 723 -1.81 -34.00 9.58
CA LYS A 723 -2.37 -33.37 8.39
C LYS A 723 -3.55 -32.45 8.74
N GLN A 724 -3.39 -31.16 8.48
CA GLN A 724 -4.48 -30.19 8.51
C GLN A 724 -5.12 -30.00 7.12
N GLU A 725 -6.08 -29.06 7.04
CA GLU A 725 -6.67 -28.62 5.78
C GLU A 725 -5.63 -28.08 4.78
N SER A 726 -6.01 -28.12 3.50
CA SER A 726 -5.21 -27.56 2.43
C SER A 726 -5.47 -26.06 2.27
N TRP A 727 -4.42 -25.28 2.06
CA TRP A 727 -4.51 -23.88 1.67
C TRP A 727 -3.99 -23.69 0.24
N ASP A 728 -4.41 -22.63 -0.45
CA ASP A 728 -3.94 -22.29 -1.80
C ASP A 728 -3.34 -20.88 -1.86
N ALA A 729 -2.21 -20.75 -2.57
CA ALA A 729 -1.52 -19.47 -2.72
C ALA A 729 -0.88 -19.33 -4.11
N PRO A 730 -0.68 -18.11 -4.61
CA PRO A 730 0.19 -17.86 -5.76
C PRO A 730 1.58 -18.39 -5.41
N LEU A 731 2.23 -19.14 -6.31
CA LEU A 731 3.61 -19.60 -6.05
C LEU A 731 4.55 -18.41 -5.77
N SER A 732 4.33 -17.28 -6.44
CA SER A 732 5.02 -15.98 -6.24
C SER A 732 4.84 -15.35 -4.84
N PHE A 733 3.96 -15.88 -3.97
CA PHE A 733 3.85 -15.51 -2.56
C PHE A 733 4.74 -16.37 -1.65
N LEU A 734 5.28 -17.50 -2.12
CA LEU A 734 6.34 -18.23 -1.43
C LEU A 734 7.69 -17.56 -1.69
N LYS A 735 7.94 -16.46 -0.98
CA LYS A 735 9.17 -15.68 -1.06
C LYS A 735 9.45 -15.02 0.30
N PRO A 736 10.68 -14.52 0.55
CA PRO A 736 10.96 -13.77 1.76
C PRO A 736 9.99 -12.58 1.92
N PRO A 737 9.58 -12.24 3.16
CA PRO A 737 8.74 -11.08 3.40
C PRO A 737 9.35 -9.84 2.76
N GLN A 738 8.64 -9.24 1.82
CA GLN A 738 8.96 -7.89 1.39
C GLN A 738 8.59 -6.95 2.53
N VAL A 739 9.54 -6.08 2.91
CA VAL A 739 9.43 -5.18 4.06
C VAL A 739 8.07 -4.49 4.09
N PHE A 740 7.40 -4.48 5.25
CA PHE A 740 6.00 -4.09 5.37
C PHE A 740 5.76 -2.64 4.91
N VAL A 741 5.12 -2.45 3.74
CA VAL A 741 4.92 -1.13 3.12
C VAL A 741 3.54 -0.55 3.45
N HIS A 742 3.46 0.36 4.45
CA HIS A 742 2.23 1.04 4.87
C HIS A 742 1.44 1.78 3.78
#